data_AF-A0A6P8HXU3-F1
#
_entry.id   AF-A0A6P8HXU3-F1
#
_cell.length_a   1.000
_cell.length_b   1.000
_cell.length_c   1.000
_cell.angle_alpha   90.00
_cell.angle_beta   90.00
_cell.angle_gamma   90.00
#
_symmetry.space_group_name_H-M   'P 1'
#
loop_
_entity.id
_entity.type
_entity.pdbx_description
1 polymer ?
#
loop_
_entity_poly.entity_id
_entity_poly.type
_entity_poly.pdbx_seq_one_letter_code
_entity_poly.pdbx_strand_id
1 'polypeptide(L)'
;MMQTKAEKNGRVVIVVSVGVIIIGLACMVAGVVLMVKYSKSQNIDSSSNRDPYTKEARKSGLDVLLNKLQDTHFRLNPDRIYKKEGVTDQEIRLKYRPRDLSWERLKHVADEARKLLVEFKELRMSRNKLSIREKRALELAKFWIKHVFPYGVPYGYDYYVADWLLGPDVFCWMPVCHVAESFHNTILKLKPYSLEDMEVVRERLVDVNRTFAQYVENMKMGIKIGMVRNVEGCKAGLDGIKDQYLEISLHGKQGVLNCTKLLPKNFFDEFLSEVEGKPEVLESWQKKYGKSMNGSLKEYLVQYVGKPIADMFRYLEVDYSQYCPPGDVLTGYSNLPLSHVYKNGTKIGRTTQRLPTGELIDGKKSFRVILDYFTTIDISPKETNNIGYSLIKEVYPKILQIAREVTEEKDNETAAEEKFKKRINEDDMYFNEEEIPASESDERAHKLCRTDEGAKKHCPVRWKAIQNWFTYSRQVMAALDAKSISLFHFAGKKHTTPNCPVRLTADYNPSSAAQAYEPSNDVCSDAAMYSIPFFQKKPGPKYEEWTVCAHETRPGHHLQAQGFSERFSAADNGIMKSLSSFMYFLGFQEGWALYAEDPLIATDTDTYKDFPFRRYGTLKWQVLQAIRLIADSAFHDIGNFSREDALKLIEKYAWETGDFPQKEITRYQSLPGQATAYVVGKLRIMKLRKLAEKRLGEKFNLKDFHFQLLQHGPSPFSFLEEMITLYIDCVLGSRVEGCQEILNPPKTSKKIHSTEQMPIEDTNARLSYFRRR
;
A
#
# COMPACT_ATOMS: atom_id res chain seq x y z
N MET A 1 -75.05 -19.33 -42.87
CA MET A 1 -74.20 -18.15 -43.17
C MET A 1 -73.97 -17.32 -41.89
N MET A 2 -73.51 -17.95 -40.80
CA MET A 2 -73.60 -17.39 -39.45
C MET A 2 -72.37 -17.73 -38.59
N GLN A 3 -71.17 -17.79 -39.21
CA GLN A 3 -69.96 -18.25 -38.51
C GLN A 3 -68.70 -17.37 -38.69
N THR A 4 -68.77 -16.19 -39.34
CA THR A 4 -67.56 -15.39 -39.62
C THR A 4 -67.56 -13.97 -39.04
N LYS A 5 -68.50 -13.62 -38.15
CA LYS A 5 -68.54 -12.28 -37.51
C LYS A 5 -68.16 -12.26 -36.02
N ALA A 6 -68.15 -13.41 -35.34
CA ALA A 6 -67.84 -13.49 -33.91
C ALA A 6 -66.32 -13.55 -33.61
N GLU A 7 -65.51 -14.19 -34.46
CA GLU A 7 -64.06 -14.30 -34.23
C GLU A 7 -63.28 -13.02 -34.51
N LYS A 8 -63.81 -12.12 -35.36
CA LYS A 8 -63.14 -10.86 -35.70
C LYS A 8 -63.27 -9.82 -34.58
N ASN A 9 -64.37 -9.84 -33.83
CA ASN A 9 -64.57 -8.92 -32.69
C ASN A 9 -63.82 -9.37 -31.43
N GLY A 10 -63.65 -10.68 -31.20
CA GLY A 10 -62.85 -11.19 -30.07
C GLY A 10 -61.36 -10.83 -30.17
N ARG A 11 -60.77 -10.89 -31.37
CA ARG A 11 -59.36 -10.50 -31.58
C ARG A 11 -59.12 -9.00 -31.43
N VAL A 12 -60.04 -8.14 -31.84
CA VAL A 12 -59.92 -6.69 -31.65
C VAL A 12 -60.03 -6.30 -30.18
N VAL A 13 -60.92 -6.94 -29.42
CA VAL A 13 -61.07 -6.69 -27.97
C VAL A 13 -59.86 -7.16 -27.18
N ILE A 14 -59.22 -8.27 -27.57
CA ILE A 14 -57.98 -8.76 -26.93
C ILE A 14 -56.79 -7.84 -27.25
N VAL A 15 -56.65 -7.37 -28.49
CA VAL A 15 -55.55 -6.46 -28.87
C VAL A 15 -55.69 -5.09 -28.19
N VAL A 16 -56.91 -4.57 -28.06
CA VAL A 16 -57.16 -3.31 -27.33
C VAL A 16 -56.93 -3.50 -25.83
N SER A 17 -57.36 -4.62 -25.24
CA SER A 17 -57.14 -4.90 -23.82
C SER A 17 -55.65 -5.05 -23.48
N VAL A 18 -54.88 -5.75 -24.32
CA VAL A 18 -53.42 -5.90 -24.12
C VAL A 18 -52.69 -4.57 -24.33
N GLY A 19 -53.12 -3.76 -25.30
CA GLY A 19 -52.57 -2.41 -25.50
C GLY A 19 -52.80 -1.48 -24.30
N VAL A 20 -54.00 -1.51 -23.72
CA VAL A 20 -54.33 -0.73 -22.51
C VAL A 20 -53.55 -1.21 -21.29
N ILE A 21 -53.32 -2.52 -21.14
CA ILE A 21 -52.49 -3.07 -20.06
C ILE A 21 -51.02 -2.66 -20.21
N ILE A 22 -50.46 -2.70 -21.43
CA ILE A 22 -49.07 -2.30 -21.67
C ILE A 22 -48.87 -0.81 -21.43
N ILE A 23 -49.82 0.04 -21.87
CA ILE A 23 -49.79 1.49 -21.60
C ILE A 23 -49.97 1.74 -20.10
N GLY A 24 -50.85 1.02 -19.42
CA GLY A 24 -51.03 1.07 -17.97
C GLY A 24 -49.76 0.70 -17.21
N LEU A 25 -49.06 -0.37 -17.62
CA LEU A 25 -47.77 -0.78 -17.06
C LEU A 25 -46.67 0.26 -17.33
N ALA A 26 -46.62 0.83 -18.53
CA ALA A 26 -45.66 1.89 -18.86
C ALA A 26 -45.91 3.16 -18.05
N CYS A 27 -47.17 3.57 -17.86
CA CYS A 27 -47.57 4.70 -17.02
C CYS A 27 -47.33 4.41 -15.53
N MET A 28 -47.52 3.17 -15.07
CA MET A 28 -47.22 2.77 -13.69
C MET A 28 -45.71 2.75 -13.44
N VAL A 29 -44.91 2.23 -14.37
CA VAL A 29 -43.44 2.27 -14.28
C VAL A 29 -42.93 3.71 -14.34
N ALA A 30 -43.47 4.56 -15.23
CA ALA A 30 -43.15 5.98 -15.26
C ALA A 30 -43.57 6.71 -13.98
N GLY A 31 -44.73 6.38 -13.42
CA GLY A 31 -45.25 6.89 -12.16
C GLY A 31 -44.41 6.46 -10.95
N VAL A 32 -43.95 5.21 -10.91
CA VAL A 32 -43.02 4.69 -9.88
C VAL A 32 -41.64 5.31 -10.05
N VAL A 33 -41.14 5.49 -11.28
CA VAL A 33 -39.85 6.18 -11.52
C VAL A 33 -39.93 7.66 -11.13
N LEU A 34 -41.05 8.33 -11.40
CA LEU A 34 -41.31 9.71 -10.98
C LEU A 34 -41.51 9.81 -9.47
N MET A 35 -42.21 8.87 -8.83
CA MET A 35 -42.36 8.82 -7.37
C MET A 35 -41.06 8.43 -6.67
N VAL A 36 -40.20 7.59 -7.25
CA VAL A 36 -38.86 7.29 -6.73
C VAL A 36 -37.94 8.50 -6.90
N LYS A 37 -38.03 9.25 -8.01
CA LYS A 37 -37.36 10.55 -8.18
C LYS A 37 -37.88 11.61 -7.20
N TYR A 38 -39.18 11.66 -6.96
CA TYR A 38 -39.84 12.62 -6.07
C TYR A 38 -39.63 12.26 -4.59
N SER A 39 -39.64 10.98 -4.24
CA SER A 39 -39.30 10.46 -2.90
C SER A 39 -37.81 10.67 -2.58
N LYS A 40 -36.90 10.49 -3.56
CA LYS A 40 -35.51 10.94 -3.44
C LYS A 40 -35.37 12.46 -3.26
N SER A 41 -36.36 13.24 -3.73
CA SER A 41 -36.39 14.69 -3.55
C SER A 41 -36.97 15.13 -2.20
N GLN A 42 -37.72 14.27 -1.48
CA GLN A 42 -38.39 14.64 -0.22
C GLN A 42 -37.81 13.99 1.03
N ASN A 43 -37.02 12.91 0.94
CA ASN A 43 -36.29 12.34 2.08
C ASN A 43 -34.90 12.97 2.33
N ILE A 44 -34.73 14.22 1.94
CA ILE A 44 -33.59 15.04 2.36
C ILE A 44 -34.06 15.81 3.58
N ASP A 45 -34.00 15.14 4.72
CA ASP A 45 -34.18 15.81 6.00
C ASP A 45 -33.00 16.77 6.25
N SER A 46 -33.36 17.87 6.87
CA SER A 46 -32.67 19.14 6.89
C SER A 46 -31.41 19.16 7.77
N SER A 47 -30.26 18.80 7.20
CA SER A 47 -28.97 19.35 7.64
C SER A 47 -27.95 19.48 6.49
N SER A 48 -27.90 20.68 5.90
CA SER A 48 -26.84 21.21 5.01
C SER A 48 -26.65 20.60 3.61
N ASN A 49 -27.69 20.58 2.78
CA ASN A 49 -27.52 20.29 1.34
C ASN A 49 -27.13 21.56 0.56
N ARG A 50 -25.87 22.01 0.70
CA ARG A 50 -25.22 22.85 -0.33
C ARG A 50 -24.52 21.91 -1.30
N ASP A 51 -24.72 22.15 -2.60
CA ASP A 51 -23.94 21.50 -3.65
C ASP A 51 -22.43 21.61 -3.31
N PRO A 52 -21.71 20.47 -3.18
CA PRO A 52 -20.34 20.46 -2.65
C PRO A 52 -19.29 21.01 -3.64
N TYR A 53 -19.70 21.33 -4.88
CA TYR A 53 -18.80 21.83 -5.91
C TYR A 53 -18.96 23.34 -6.14
N THR A 54 -17.89 23.98 -6.61
CA THR A 54 -17.87 25.36 -7.08
C THR A 54 -18.54 25.48 -8.45
N LYS A 55 -18.89 26.72 -8.83
CA LYS A 55 -19.42 26.99 -10.18
C LYS A 55 -18.41 26.61 -11.27
N GLU A 56 -17.12 26.78 -11.00
CA GLU A 56 -16.06 26.42 -11.93
C GLU A 56 -16.01 24.90 -12.14
N ALA A 57 -16.02 24.10 -11.06
CA ALA A 57 -15.98 22.64 -11.17
C ALA A 57 -17.16 22.09 -11.99
N ARG A 58 -18.37 22.61 -11.79
CA ARG A 58 -19.55 22.27 -12.62
C ARG A 58 -19.39 22.70 -14.07
N LYS A 59 -18.96 23.94 -14.31
CA LYS A 59 -18.79 24.48 -15.67
C LYS A 59 -17.75 23.69 -16.46
N SER A 60 -16.67 23.27 -15.82
CA SER A 60 -15.62 22.48 -16.47
C SER A 60 -15.99 21.01 -16.62
N GLY A 61 -17.01 20.50 -15.91
CA GLY A 61 -17.37 19.09 -15.87
C GLY A 61 -16.47 18.23 -14.97
N LEU A 62 -15.80 18.84 -13.99
CA LEU A 62 -14.91 18.13 -13.05
C LEU A 62 -15.72 17.18 -12.15
N ASP A 63 -16.85 17.64 -11.64
CA ASP A 63 -17.80 16.85 -10.86
C ASP A 63 -18.32 15.62 -11.64
N VAL A 64 -18.66 15.81 -12.91
CA VAL A 64 -19.09 14.74 -13.82
C VAL A 64 -17.98 13.71 -14.00
N LEU A 65 -16.74 14.14 -14.26
CA LEU A 65 -15.61 13.23 -14.42
C LEU A 65 -15.34 12.45 -13.13
N LEU A 66 -15.35 13.11 -11.97
CA LEU A 66 -15.12 12.47 -10.68
C LEU A 66 -16.14 11.36 -10.38
N ASN A 67 -17.42 11.61 -10.65
CA ASN A 67 -18.47 10.59 -10.52
C ASN A 67 -18.26 9.44 -11.51
N LYS A 68 -17.92 9.75 -12.77
CA LYS A 68 -17.61 8.74 -13.79
C LYS A 68 -16.44 7.84 -13.39
N LEU A 69 -15.41 8.39 -12.73
CA LEU A 69 -14.27 7.63 -12.23
C LEU A 69 -14.68 6.63 -11.14
N GLN A 70 -15.52 7.03 -10.19
CA GLN A 70 -16.03 6.11 -9.18
C GLN A 70 -16.87 4.99 -9.78
N ASP A 71 -17.80 5.32 -10.67
CA ASP A 71 -18.66 4.32 -11.31
C ASP A 71 -17.84 3.35 -12.16
N THR A 72 -16.85 3.87 -12.89
CA THR A 72 -15.93 3.04 -13.68
C THR A 72 -15.06 2.17 -12.79
N HIS A 73 -14.58 2.67 -11.66
CA HIS A 73 -13.81 1.88 -10.70
C HIS A 73 -14.56 0.64 -10.24
N PHE A 74 -15.80 0.77 -9.75
CA PHE A 74 -16.57 -0.37 -9.26
C PHE A 74 -17.06 -1.30 -10.38
N ARG A 75 -17.32 -0.76 -11.57
CA ARG A 75 -17.60 -1.57 -12.77
C ARG A 75 -16.40 -2.42 -13.17
N LEU A 76 -15.19 -1.87 -13.06
CA LEU A 76 -13.96 -2.58 -13.40
C LEU A 76 -13.46 -3.50 -12.28
N ASN A 77 -13.86 -3.25 -11.03
CA ASN A 77 -13.46 -4.01 -9.83
C ASN A 77 -14.65 -4.56 -9.06
N PRO A 78 -15.37 -5.56 -9.60
CA PRO A 78 -16.50 -6.17 -8.90
C PRO A 78 -16.09 -6.84 -7.58
N ASP A 79 -14.82 -7.21 -7.41
CA ASP A 79 -14.25 -7.72 -6.16
C ASP A 79 -14.18 -6.66 -5.05
N ARG A 80 -14.26 -5.37 -5.41
CA ARG A 80 -14.25 -4.23 -4.48
C ARG A 80 -15.61 -3.59 -4.28
N ILE A 81 -16.69 -4.20 -4.77
CA ILE A 81 -18.04 -3.62 -4.70
C ILE A 81 -18.48 -3.30 -3.27
N TYR A 82 -18.00 -4.04 -2.26
CA TYR A 82 -18.25 -3.79 -0.84
C TYR A 82 -17.74 -2.42 -0.35
N LYS A 83 -16.79 -1.80 -1.07
CA LYS A 83 -16.28 -0.45 -0.76
C LYS A 83 -17.14 0.66 -1.38
N LYS A 84 -18.16 0.34 -2.17
CA LYS A 84 -19.03 1.33 -2.80
C LYS A 84 -19.94 1.97 -1.75
N GLU A 85 -19.90 3.29 -1.66
CA GLU A 85 -20.75 4.03 -0.74
C GLU A 85 -22.24 3.76 -1.01
N GLY A 86 -22.99 3.41 0.05
CA GLY A 86 -24.42 3.12 -0.03
C GLY A 86 -24.79 1.77 -0.69
N VAL A 87 -23.82 0.90 -0.97
CA VAL A 87 -24.10 -0.43 -1.54
C VAL A 87 -24.86 -1.31 -0.55
N THR A 88 -25.87 -2.05 -1.04
CA THR A 88 -26.61 -3.01 -0.21
C THR A 88 -25.98 -4.40 -0.24
N ASP A 89 -26.24 -5.21 0.78
CA ASP A 89 -25.81 -6.62 0.81
C ASP A 89 -26.35 -7.41 -0.41
N GLN A 90 -27.57 -7.09 -0.87
CA GLN A 90 -28.15 -7.68 -2.07
C GLN A 90 -27.36 -7.30 -3.34
N GLU A 91 -26.95 -6.03 -3.46
CA GLU A 91 -26.12 -5.59 -4.58
C GLU A 91 -24.74 -6.25 -4.56
N ILE A 92 -24.11 -6.37 -3.39
CA ILE A 92 -22.85 -7.09 -3.21
C ILE A 92 -23.04 -8.52 -3.69
N ARG A 93 -24.09 -9.22 -3.23
CA ARG A 93 -24.38 -10.60 -3.59
C ARG A 93 -24.54 -10.81 -5.10
N LEU A 94 -25.20 -9.87 -5.78
CA LEU A 94 -25.43 -9.94 -7.23
C LEU A 94 -24.16 -9.59 -8.04
N LYS A 95 -23.41 -8.57 -7.62
CA LYS A 95 -22.34 -7.95 -8.43
C LYS A 95 -20.94 -8.45 -8.08
N TYR A 96 -20.71 -8.92 -6.84
CA TYR A 96 -19.40 -9.38 -6.42
C TYR A 96 -18.93 -10.54 -7.29
N ARG A 97 -17.71 -10.41 -7.81
CA ARG A 97 -16.98 -11.48 -8.48
C ARG A 97 -15.56 -11.46 -7.95
N PRO A 98 -14.95 -12.63 -7.65
CA PRO A 98 -13.52 -12.71 -7.42
C PRO A 98 -12.74 -12.13 -8.60
N ARG A 99 -11.49 -11.78 -8.32
CA ARG A 99 -10.67 -11.02 -9.24
C ARG A 99 -10.32 -11.83 -10.49
N ASP A 100 -10.55 -11.23 -11.65
CA ASP A 100 -10.12 -11.79 -12.94
C ASP A 100 -8.74 -11.24 -13.31
N LEU A 101 -7.76 -12.14 -13.39
CA LEU A 101 -6.36 -11.85 -13.71
C LEU A 101 -5.98 -12.26 -15.15
N SER A 102 -6.96 -12.55 -16.00
CA SER A 102 -6.73 -12.82 -17.42
C SER A 102 -6.13 -11.60 -18.11
N TRP A 103 -5.28 -11.85 -19.11
CA TRP A 103 -4.58 -10.78 -19.81
C TRP A 103 -5.56 -9.92 -20.62
N GLU A 104 -6.66 -10.50 -21.12
CA GLU A 104 -7.76 -9.82 -21.78
C GLU A 104 -8.40 -8.79 -20.84
N ARG A 105 -8.63 -9.20 -19.59
CA ARG A 105 -9.19 -8.31 -18.58
C ARG A 105 -8.23 -7.18 -18.23
N LEU A 106 -6.96 -7.49 -17.98
CA LEU A 106 -5.93 -6.49 -17.66
C LEU A 106 -5.79 -5.46 -18.80
N LYS A 107 -5.79 -5.92 -20.06
CA LYS A 107 -5.74 -5.05 -21.24
C LYS A 107 -6.95 -4.14 -21.32
N HIS A 108 -8.16 -4.69 -21.19
CA HIS A 108 -9.39 -3.90 -21.19
C HIS A 108 -9.34 -2.81 -20.12
N VAL A 109 -8.85 -3.12 -18.92
CA VAL A 109 -8.72 -2.15 -17.84
C VAL A 109 -7.69 -1.05 -18.18
N ALA A 110 -6.52 -1.41 -18.70
CA ALA A 110 -5.50 -0.44 -19.10
C ALA A 110 -5.99 0.50 -20.22
N ASP A 111 -6.75 -0.03 -21.19
CA ASP A 111 -7.34 0.76 -22.28
C ASP A 111 -8.39 1.75 -21.75
N GLU A 112 -9.23 1.34 -20.79
CA GLU A 112 -10.21 2.22 -20.16
C GLU A 112 -9.54 3.34 -19.34
N ALA A 113 -8.47 3.03 -18.61
CA ALA A 113 -7.68 4.03 -17.88
C ALA A 113 -7.09 5.09 -18.84
N ARG A 114 -6.57 4.67 -20.00
CA ARG A 114 -6.06 5.58 -21.03
C ARG A 114 -7.12 6.50 -21.60
N LYS A 115 -8.34 5.99 -21.87
CA LYS A 115 -9.47 6.82 -22.32
C LYS A 115 -9.83 7.88 -21.29
N LEU A 116 -9.93 7.49 -20.02
CA LEU A 116 -10.19 8.42 -18.92
C LEU A 116 -9.09 9.49 -18.79
N LEU A 117 -7.83 9.15 -19.07
CA LEU A 117 -6.73 10.11 -19.06
C LEU A 117 -6.84 11.14 -20.19
N VAL A 118 -7.30 10.72 -21.38
CA VAL A 118 -7.58 11.63 -22.49
C VAL A 118 -8.69 12.59 -22.12
N GLU A 119 -9.82 12.08 -21.62
CA GLU A 119 -10.95 12.90 -21.16
C GLU A 119 -10.52 13.90 -20.06
N PHE A 120 -9.72 13.46 -19.09
CA PHE A 120 -9.18 14.35 -18.06
C PHE A 120 -8.36 15.51 -18.64
N LYS A 121 -7.52 15.25 -19.65
CA LYS A 121 -6.68 16.26 -20.30
C LYS A 121 -7.47 17.28 -21.13
N GLU A 122 -8.68 16.93 -21.54
CA GLU A 122 -9.55 17.81 -22.32
C GLU A 122 -10.30 18.83 -21.44
N LEU A 123 -10.37 18.62 -20.12
CA LEU A 123 -11.00 19.55 -19.20
C LEU A 123 -10.34 20.93 -19.27
N ARG A 124 -11.15 21.96 -19.51
CA ARG A 124 -10.73 23.37 -19.49
C ARG A 124 -11.28 24.02 -18.24
N MET A 125 -10.39 24.34 -17.29
CA MET A 125 -10.77 24.90 -15.99
C MET A 125 -9.79 25.95 -15.50
N SER A 126 -10.32 26.90 -14.72
CA SER A 126 -9.58 27.95 -14.02
C SER A 126 -9.23 27.46 -12.61
N ARG A 127 -8.03 26.88 -12.42
CA ARG A 127 -7.62 26.29 -11.12
C ARG A 127 -7.75 27.23 -9.93
N ASN A 128 -7.55 28.54 -10.12
CA ASN A 128 -7.67 29.55 -9.07
C ASN A 128 -9.10 29.78 -8.56
N LYS A 129 -10.13 29.31 -9.28
CA LYS A 129 -11.55 29.39 -8.89
C LYS A 129 -12.08 28.10 -8.27
N LEU A 130 -11.21 27.11 -8.09
CA LEU A 130 -11.52 25.88 -7.40
C LEU A 130 -11.23 26.05 -5.91
N SER A 131 -12.07 25.45 -5.08
CA SER A 131 -11.79 25.30 -3.65
C SER A 131 -10.55 24.43 -3.40
N ILE A 132 -9.97 24.50 -2.21
CA ILE A 132 -8.82 23.65 -1.81
C ILE A 132 -9.17 22.17 -1.96
N ARG A 133 -10.37 21.78 -1.53
CA ARG A 133 -10.89 20.40 -1.67
C ARG A 133 -10.91 19.93 -3.13
N GLU A 134 -11.38 20.78 -4.05
CA GLU A 134 -11.46 20.45 -5.48
C GLU A 134 -10.10 20.41 -6.15
N LYS A 135 -9.17 21.30 -5.77
CA LYS A 135 -7.78 21.25 -6.23
C LYS A 135 -7.12 19.93 -5.84
N ARG A 136 -7.35 19.47 -4.60
CA ARG A 136 -6.87 18.16 -4.13
C ARG A 136 -7.53 17.04 -4.92
N ALA A 137 -8.86 17.05 -5.07
CA ALA A 137 -9.60 16.06 -5.85
C ALA A 137 -9.07 15.94 -7.29
N LEU A 138 -8.77 17.07 -7.94
CA LEU A 138 -8.22 17.13 -9.29
C LEU A 138 -6.86 16.45 -9.39
N GLU A 139 -5.92 16.77 -8.49
CA GLU A 139 -4.58 16.17 -8.48
C GLU A 139 -4.61 14.68 -8.11
N LEU A 140 -5.46 14.30 -7.15
CA LEU A 140 -5.70 12.91 -6.79
C LEU A 140 -6.29 12.13 -7.96
N ALA A 141 -7.30 12.66 -8.65
CA ALA A 141 -7.91 12.01 -9.81
C ALA A 141 -6.89 11.84 -10.95
N LYS A 142 -6.11 12.88 -11.24
CA LYS A 142 -5.03 12.84 -12.24
C LYS A 142 -4.03 11.74 -11.93
N PHE A 143 -3.55 11.69 -10.69
CA PHE A 143 -2.57 10.69 -10.24
C PHE A 143 -3.17 9.28 -10.32
N TRP A 144 -4.41 9.11 -9.86
CA TRP A 144 -5.11 7.84 -9.91
C TRP A 144 -5.18 7.29 -11.33
N ILE A 145 -5.78 8.05 -12.25
CA ILE A 145 -5.98 7.67 -13.65
C ILE A 145 -4.66 7.31 -14.32
N LYS A 146 -3.62 8.11 -14.06
CA LYS A 146 -2.32 7.97 -14.71
C LYS A 146 -1.56 6.74 -14.24
N HIS A 147 -1.65 6.38 -12.96
CA HIS A 147 -0.68 5.47 -12.36
C HIS A 147 -1.24 4.15 -11.86
N VAL A 148 -2.43 4.16 -11.25
CA VAL A 148 -2.94 2.97 -10.52
C VAL A 148 -4.36 2.60 -10.87
N PHE A 149 -5.07 3.42 -11.65
CA PHE A 149 -6.47 3.20 -11.98
C PHE A 149 -6.73 1.86 -12.66
N PRO A 150 -7.85 1.19 -12.33
CA PRO A 150 -8.80 1.47 -11.26
C PRO A 150 -8.34 0.91 -9.92
N TYR A 151 -7.17 0.28 -9.86
CA TYR A 151 -6.61 -0.34 -8.68
C TYR A 151 -5.88 0.68 -7.78
N GLY A 152 -5.30 0.19 -6.69
CA GLY A 152 -4.45 0.96 -5.78
C GLY A 152 -3.04 0.40 -5.67
N VAL A 153 -2.60 -0.33 -6.70
CA VAL A 153 -1.28 -0.96 -6.77
C VAL A 153 -0.52 -0.31 -7.91
N PRO A 154 0.78 0.03 -7.72
CA PRO A 154 1.62 0.64 -8.75
C PRO A 154 1.76 -0.28 -9.97
N TYR A 155 1.01 -0.03 -11.04
CA TYR A 155 1.12 -0.70 -12.35
C TYR A 155 1.08 -2.24 -12.40
N GLY A 156 0.90 -2.95 -11.28
CA GLY A 156 0.78 -4.41 -11.23
C GLY A 156 -0.44 -4.98 -11.99
N TYR A 157 -1.29 -4.11 -12.54
CA TYR A 157 -2.43 -4.46 -13.40
C TYR A 157 -2.35 -3.82 -14.79
N ASP A 158 -1.34 -2.98 -15.06
CA ASP A 158 -1.20 -2.38 -16.37
C ASP A 158 -0.63 -3.44 -17.32
N TYR A 159 -1.48 -3.87 -18.25
CA TYR A 159 -1.15 -4.82 -19.29
C TYR A 159 0.15 -4.48 -20.01
N TYR A 160 0.37 -3.19 -20.28
CA TYR A 160 1.47 -2.69 -21.09
C TYR A 160 2.77 -2.48 -20.31
N VAL A 161 2.71 -2.37 -18.98
CA VAL A 161 3.90 -2.34 -18.12
C VAL A 161 4.47 -3.75 -17.94
N ALA A 162 3.62 -4.77 -18.07
CA ALA A 162 3.96 -6.20 -18.05
C ALA A 162 4.47 -6.75 -16.69
N ASP A 163 4.39 -5.96 -15.62
CA ASP A 163 4.77 -6.34 -14.25
C ASP A 163 3.94 -7.53 -13.73
N TRP A 164 2.68 -7.65 -14.18
CA TRP A 164 1.76 -8.76 -13.86
C TRP A 164 2.25 -10.16 -14.26
N LEU A 165 3.34 -10.25 -15.03
CA LEU A 165 3.99 -11.50 -15.43
C LEU A 165 5.08 -11.98 -14.45
N LEU A 166 5.62 -11.11 -13.60
CA LEU A 166 6.82 -11.37 -12.79
C LEU A 166 6.59 -12.27 -11.56
N GLY A 167 5.32 -12.50 -11.18
CA GLY A 167 4.97 -13.16 -9.93
C GLY A 167 5.10 -12.22 -8.71
N PRO A 168 4.91 -12.75 -7.49
CA PRO A 168 4.87 -11.94 -6.27
C PRO A 168 6.21 -11.22 -6.02
N ASP A 169 6.14 -10.02 -5.46
CA ASP A 169 7.28 -9.23 -4.97
C ASP A 169 7.49 -9.41 -3.44
N VAL A 170 8.58 -8.82 -2.93
CA VAL A 170 8.99 -8.92 -1.52
C VAL A 170 7.93 -8.47 -0.50
N PHE A 171 7.01 -7.58 -0.87
CA PHE A 171 5.92 -7.12 0.01
C PHE A 171 4.55 -7.69 -0.36
N CYS A 172 4.50 -8.52 -1.40
CA CYS A 172 3.27 -9.00 -2.00
C CYS A 172 2.35 -7.83 -2.38
N TRP A 173 2.83 -6.92 -3.24
CA TRP A 173 2.01 -5.88 -3.86
C TRP A 173 1.43 -6.31 -5.20
N MET A 174 1.30 -7.61 -5.45
CA MET A 174 0.69 -8.10 -6.68
C MET A 174 -0.83 -8.31 -6.55
N PRO A 175 -1.59 -8.30 -7.66
CA PRO A 175 -3.04 -8.48 -7.62
C PRO A 175 -3.57 -9.66 -6.82
N VAL A 176 -2.84 -10.78 -6.82
CA VAL A 176 -3.20 -12.00 -6.10
C VAL A 176 -3.21 -11.75 -4.59
N CYS A 177 -2.31 -10.92 -4.09
CA CYS A 177 -2.10 -10.66 -2.67
C CYS A 177 -3.40 -10.10 -2.02
N HIS A 178 -4.09 -9.19 -2.71
CA HIS A 178 -5.29 -8.54 -2.19
C HIS A 178 -6.57 -9.39 -2.23
N VAL A 179 -6.51 -10.64 -2.73
CA VAL A 179 -7.70 -11.52 -2.79
C VAL A 179 -8.24 -11.79 -1.38
N ALA A 180 -7.35 -11.94 -0.38
CA ALA A 180 -7.76 -12.21 1.00
C ALA A 180 -8.66 -11.10 1.56
N GLU A 181 -8.24 -9.84 1.40
CA GLU A 181 -8.99 -8.67 1.85
C GLU A 181 -10.38 -8.61 1.19
N SER A 182 -10.46 -8.72 -0.15
CA SER A 182 -11.74 -8.68 -0.84
C SER A 182 -12.67 -9.82 -0.45
N PHE A 183 -12.10 -11.00 -0.23
CA PHE A 183 -12.85 -12.20 0.15
C PHE A 183 -13.40 -12.07 1.57
N HIS A 184 -12.55 -11.70 2.54
CA HIS A 184 -12.93 -11.51 3.93
C HIS A 184 -14.08 -10.51 4.09
N ASN A 185 -13.99 -9.35 3.42
CA ASN A 185 -14.99 -8.29 3.53
C ASN A 185 -16.31 -8.61 2.81
N THR A 186 -16.33 -9.62 1.93
CA THR A 186 -17.52 -9.95 1.13
C THR A 186 -18.17 -11.26 1.54
N ILE A 187 -17.42 -12.23 2.06
CA ILE A 187 -17.91 -13.60 2.21
C ILE A 187 -19.16 -13.68 3.09
N LEU A 188 -19.22 -12.97 4.23
CA LEU A 188 -20.42 -12.95 5.08
C LEU A 188 -21.65 -12.34 4.40
N LYS A 189 -21.46 -11.46 3.40
CA LYS A 189 -22.54 -10.88 2.60
C LYS A 189 -23.12 -11.86 1.58
N LEU A 190 -22.47 -13.01 1.40
CA LEU A 190 -22.93 -14.11 0.55
C LEU A 190 -23.68 -15.20 1.35
N LYS A 191 -24.03 -14.94 2.62
CA LYS A 191 -24.75 -15.92 3.46
C LYS A 191 -25.98 -16.50 2.74
N PRO A 192 -26.17 -17.83 2.79
CA PRO A 192 -27.28 -18.48 2.10
C PRO A 192 -28.60 -18.33 2.87
N TYR A 193 -29.70 -18.18 2.14
CA TYR A 193 -31.06 -18.23 2.67
C TYR A 193 -31.86 -19.43 2.14
N SER A 194 -31.36 -20.10 1.10
CA SER A 194 -31.95 -21.26 0.43
C SER A 194 -30.88 -22.25 -0.08
N LEU A 195 -31.33 -23.37 -0.68
CA LEU A 195 -30.46 -24.33 -1.36
C LEU A 195 -29.69 -23.70 -2.53
N GLU A 196 -30.40 -22.94 -3.37
CA GLU A 196 -29.84 -22.25 -4.53
C GLU A 196 -28.77 -21.25 -4.11
N ASP A 197 -28.98 -20.57 -2.98
CA ASP A 197 -28.03 -19.63 -2.44
C ASP A 197 -26.70 -20.31 -2.09
N MET A 198 -26.75 -21.51 -1.53
CA MET A 198 -25.55 -22.29 -1.21
C MET A 198 -24.82 -22.78 -2.47
N GLU A 199 -25.54 -23.03 -3.58
CA GLU A 199 -24.91 -23.29 -4.88
C GLU A 199 -24.18 -22.05 -5.42
N VAL A 200 -24.79 -20.86 -5.30
CA VAL A 200 -24.14 -19.59 -5.68
C VAL A 200 -22.87 -19.38 -4.86
N VAL A 201 -22.88 -19.70 -3.56
CA VAL A 201 -21.69 -19.66 -2.71
C VAL A 201 -20.62 -20.60 -3.26
N ARG A 202 -20.97 -21.86 -3.57
CA ARG A 202 -20.05 -22.83 -4.16
C ARG A 202 -19.44 -22.31 -5.47
N GLU A 203 -20.23 -21.72 -6.36
CA GLU A 203 -19.76 -21.12 -7.61
C GLU A 203 -18.79 -19.96 -7.36
N ARG A 204 -19.07 -19.08 -6.39
CA ARG A 204 -18.15 -17.99 -6.02
C ARG A 204 -16.83 -18.52 -5.48
N LEU A 205 -16.82 -19.61 -4.73
CA LEU A 205 -15.60 -20.26 -4.29
C LEU A 205 -14.82 -20.85 -5.49
N VAL A 206 -15.51 -21.46 -6.46
CA VAL A 206 -14.88 -21.92 -7.72
C VAL A 206 -14.24 -20.76 -8.49
N ASP A 207 -14.85 -19.57 -8.50
CA ASP A 207 -14.25 -18.38 -9.12
C ASP A 207 -12.97 -17.92 -8.39
N VAL A 208 -12.89 -18.07 -7.06
CA VAL A 208 -11.65 -17.82 -6.29
C VAL A 208 -10.55 -18.78 -6.75
N ASN A 209 -10.84 -20.07 -6.94
CA ASN A 209 -9.88 -21.03 -7.48
C ASN A 209 -9.33 -20.58 -8.85
N ARG A 210 -10.22 -20.13 -9.75
CA ARG A 210 -9.82 -19.61 -11.08
C ARG A 210 -8.87 -18.43 -10.98
N THR A 211 -9.04 -17.55 -10.00
CA THR A 211 -8.16 -16.39 -9.76
C THR A 211 -6.71 -16.83 -9.56
N PHE A 212 -6.46 -17.77 -8.66
CA PHE A 212 -5.11 -18.26 -8.35
C PHE A 212 -4.54 -19.13 -9.49
N ALA A 213 -5.38 -19.95 -10.13
CA ALA A 213 -4.96 -20.73 -11.30
C ALA A 213 -4.50 -19.83 -12.44
N GLN A 214 -5.24 -18.76 -12.74
CA GLN A 214 -4.87 -17.79 -13.76
C GLN A 214 -3.57 -17.06 -13.43
N TYR A 215 -3.33 -16.75 -12.15
CA TYR A 215 -2.07 -16.14 -11.73
C TYR A 215 -0.85 -17.05 -12.00
N VAL A 216 -1.00 -18.37 -11.78
CA VAL A 216 0.03 -19.35 -12.15
C VAL A 216 0.24 -19.39 -13.67
N GLU A 217 -0.82 -19.33 -14.47
CA GLU A 217 -0.69 -19.27 -15.93
C GLU A 217 -0.01 -17.98 -16.41
N ASN A 218 -0.24 -16.84 -15.75
CA ASN A 218 0.46 -15.60 -16.04
C ASN A 218 1.97 -15.72 -15.78
N MET A 219 2.38 -16.38 -14.69
CA MET A 219 3.80 -16.63 -14.41
C MET A 219 4.43 -17.60 -15.42
N LYS A 220 3.71 -18.65 -15.85
CA LYS A 220 4.15 -19.52 -16.94
C LYS A 220 4.32 -18.76 -18.25
N MET A 221 3.44 -17.80 -18.52
CA MET A 221 3.57 -16.89 -19.65
C MET A 221 4.79 -15.98 -19.49
N GLY A 222 5.03 -15.44 -18.30
CA GLY A 222 6.20 -14.64 -17.94
C GLY A 222 7.51 -15.34 -18.27
N ILE A 223 7.63 -16.63 -17.92
CA ILE A 223 8.79 -17.47 -18.29
C ILE A 223 9.03 -17.45 -19.80
N LYS A 224 7.98 -17.69 -20.62
CA LYS A 224 8.10 -17.72 -22.09
C LYS A 224 8.43 -16.35 -22.69
N ILE A 225 7.91 -15.28 -22.10
CA ILE A 225 8.12 -13.91 -22.55
C ILE A 225 9.50 -13.38 -22.12
N GLY A 226 10.08 -13.92 -21.06
CA GLY A 226 11.32 -13.41 -20.45
C GLY A 226 11.08 -12.40 -19.33
N MET A 227 9.86 -12.39 -18.75
CA MET A 227 9.48 -11.60 -17.59
C MET A 227 9.46 -12.53 -16.36
N VAL A 228 10.62 -12.66 -15.72
CA VAL A 228 10.80 -13.37 -14.44
C VAL A 228 11.63 -12.51 -13.51
N ARG A 229 11.56 -12.76 -12.19
CA ARG A 229 12.47 -12.15 -11.21
C ARG A 229 13.76 -12.95 -11.10
N ASN A 230 14.82 -12.35 -10.57
CA ASN A 230 16.03 -13.09 -10.22
C ASN A 230 15.79 -14.03 -9.02
N VAL A 231 16.74 -14.91 -8.73
CA VAL A 231 16.61 -15.94 -7.69
C VAL A 231 16.29 -15.35 -6.31
N GLU A 232 16.92 -14.23 -5.95
CA GLU A 232 16.67 -13.54 -4.67
C GLU A 232 15.25 -12.95 -4.64
N GLY A 233 14.82 -12.30 -5.72
CA GLY A 233 13.49 -11.72 -5.86
C GLY A 233 12.38 -12.76 -5.87
N CYS A 234 12.60 -13.93 -6.50
CA CYS A 234 11.68 -15.06 -6.47
C CYS A 234 11.51 -15.62 -5.06
N LYS A 235 12.61 -15.78 -4.32
CA LYS A 235 12.57 -16.25 -2.92
C LYS A 235 11.86 -15.25 -2.01
N ALA A 236 12.23 -13.96 -2.12
CA ALA A 236 11.60 -12.90 -1.35
C ALA A 236 10.10 -12.77 -1.66
N GLY A 237 9.71 -12.94 -2.93
CA GLY A 237 8.31 -12.97 -3.36
C GLY A 237 7.52 -14.14 -2.78
N LEU A 238 8.14 -15.33 -2.71
CA LEU A 238 7.55 -16.51 -2.06
C LEU A 238 7.35 -16.27 -0.56
N ASP A 239 8.34 -15.72 0.13
CA ASP A 239 8.24 -15.39 1.56
C ASP A 239 7.13 -14.35 1.80
N GLY A 240 7.06 -13.31 0.97
CA GLY A 240 6.04 -12.28 1.02
C GLY A 240 4.62 -12.85 0.87
N ILE A 241 4.37 -13.69 -0.14
CA ILE A 241 3.03 -14.26 -0.35
C ILE A 241 2.67 -15.33 0.69
N LYS A 242 3.64 -16.10 1.21
CA LYS A 242 3.43 -17.02 2.33
C LYS A 242 3.02 -16.28 3.59
N ASP A 243 3.58 -15.10 3.85
CA ASP A 243 3.18 -14.24 4.96
C ASP A 243 1.75 -13.71 4.79
N GLN A 244 1.35 -13.41 3.56
CA GLN A 244 -0.02 -12.97 3.28
C GLN A 244 -1.07 -14.05 3.51
N TYR A 245 -0.73 -15.33 3.30
CA TYR A 245 -1.61 -16.47 3.60
C TYR A 245 -0.96 -17.40 4.63
N LEU A 246 -0.56 -16.84 5.78
CA LEU A 246 0.24 -17.51 6.81
C LEU A 246 -0.29 -18.89 7.22
N GLU A 247 -1.57 -18.97 7.61
CA GLU A 247 -2.17 -20.23 8.07
C GLU A 247 -2.11 -21.32 7.00
N ILE A 248 -2.31 -20.97 5.72
CA ILE A 248 -2.23 -21.92 4.60
C ILE A 248 -0.78 -22.32 4.34
N SER A 249 0.17 -21.39 4.52
CA SER A 249 1.60 -21.70 4.41
C SER A 249 2.07 -22.65 5.51
N LEU A 250 1.50 -22.58 6.72
CA LEU A 250 1.90 -23.41 7.87
C LEU A 250 1.18 -24.77 7.89
N HIS A 251 -0.10 -24.80 7.50
CA HIS A 251 -0.97 -25.97 7.69
C HIS A 251 -1.48 -26.54 6.36
N GLY A 252 -0.89 -26.13 5.24
CA GLY A 252 -1.32 -26.50 3.90
C GLY A 252 -2.76 -26.03 3.63
N LYS A 253 -3.45 -26.73 2.71
CA LYS A 253 -4.81 -26.37 2.30
C LYS A 253 -5.83 -26.27 3.46
N GLN A 254 -5.59 -26.97 4.58
CA GLN A 254 -6.49 -26.95 5.73
C GLN A 254 -6.38 -25.66 6.55
N GLY A 255 -5.25 -24.95 6.46
CA GLY A 255 -5.05 -23.67 7.15
C GLY A 255 -6.07 -22.59 6.79
N VAL A 256 -6.75 -22.72 5.65
CA VAL A 256 -7.82 -21.79 5.25
C VAL A 256 -8.93 -21.68 6.29
N LEU A 257 -9.23 -22.76 7.01
CA LEU A 257 -10.33 -22.81 7.98
C LEU A 257 -10.04 -21.96 9.24
N ASN A 258 -8.77 -21.66 9.51
CA ASN A 258 -8.32 -20.85 10.64
C ASN A 258 -7.74 -19.50 10.20
N CYS A 259 -7.76 -19.19 8.90
CA CYS A 259 -7.12 -18.00 8.35
C CYS A 259 -7.99 -16.75 8.59
N THR A 260 -7.69 -16.01 9.65
CA THR A 260 -8.42 -14.79 10.03
C THR A 260 -8.34 -13.67 8.98
N LYS A 261 -7.29 -13.65 8.14
CA LYS A 261 -7.18 -12.75 6.98
C LYS A 261 -8.18 -13.07 5.87
N LEU A 262 -8.72 -14.29 5.81
CA LEU A 262 -9.69 -14.74 4.81
C LEU A 262 -11.09 -14.88 5.38
N LEU A 263 -11.21 -15.42 6.59
CA LEU A 263 -12.47 -15.71 7.26
C LEU A 263 -12.61 -14.81 8.49
N PRO A 264 -13.69 -14.04 8.61
CA PRO A 264 -14.01 -13.31 9.84
C PRO A 264 -14.06 -14.22 11.08
N LYS A 265 -13.94 -13.63 12.27
CA LYS A 265 -14.12 -14.37 13.52
C LYS A 265 -15.54 -14.95 13.56
N ASN A 266 -15.70 -16.16 14.11
CA ASN A 266 -16.98 -16.87 14.20
C ASN A 266 -17.68 -17.10 12.85
N PHE A 267 -16.92 -17.08 11.73
CA PHE A 267 -17.47 -17.16 10.38
C PHE A 267 -18.48 -18.29 10.17
N PHE A 268 -18.19 -19.51 10.62
CA PHE A 268 -19.05 -20.67 10.35
C PHE A 268 -20.43 -20.55 11.01
N ASP A 269 -20.47 -20.02 12.23
CA ASP A 269 -21.71 -19.85 13.00
C ASP A 269 -22.54 -18.71 12.41
N GLU A 270 -21.90 -17.59 12.06
CA GLU A 270 -22.59 -16.44 11.47
C GLU A 270 -23.10 -16.73 10.06
N PHE A 271 -22.27 -17.38 9.22
CA PHE A 271 -22.56 -17.57 7.81
C PHE A 271 -23.77 -18.46 7.54
N LEU A 272 -24.01 -19.48 8.37
CA LEU A 272 -25.12 -20.43 8.19
C LEU A 272 -26.36 -20.10 9.06
N SER A 273 -26.30 -19.06 9.88
CA SER A 273 -27.36 -18.68 10.83
C SER A 273 -28.77 -18.61 10.23
N GLU A 274 -28.90 -18.12 8.99
CA GLU A 274 -30.20 -17.95 8.30
C GLU A 274 -30.84 -19.26 7.82
N VAL A 275 -30.06 -20.34 7.71
CA VAL A 275 -30.53 -21.68 7.28
C VAL A 275 -30.58 -22.69 8.41
N GLU A 276 -29.92 -22.43 9.54
CA GLU A 276 -29.96 -23.31 10.72
C GLU A 276 -31.38 -23.55 11.24
N GLY A 277 -32.26 -22.54 11.16
CA GLY A 277 -33.67 -22.64 11.53
C GLY A 277 -34.59 -23.28 10.49
N LYS A 278 -34.05 -23.85 9.39
CA LYS A 278 -34.83 -24.36 8.24
C LYS A 278 -34.52 -25.85 7.94
N PRO A 279 -35.11 -26.80 8.70
CA PRO A 279 -34.84 -28.23 8.55
C PRO A 279 -35.04 -28.74 7.13
N GLU A 280 -36.03 -28.25 6.40
CA GLU A 280 -36.34 -28.63 5.03
C GLU A 280 -35.20 -28.32 4.05
N VAL A 281 -34.49 -27.20 4.26
CA VAL A 281 -33.31 -26.82 3.47
C VAL A 281 -32.13 -27.73 3.80
N LEU A 282 -31.90 -27.97 5.10
CA LEU A 282 -30.78 -28.80 5.57
C LEU A 282 -30.94 -30.26 5.15
N GLU A 283 -32.14 -30.84 5.29
CA GLU A 283 -32.46 -32.20 4.86
C GLU A 283 -32.35 -32.36 3.34
N SER A 284 -32.83 -31.39 2.57
CA SER A 284 -32.71 -31.41 1.11
C SER A 284 -31.25 -31.35 0.67
N TRP A 285 -30.42 -30.54 1.33
CA TRP A 285 -28.99 -30.49 1.07
C TRP A 285 -28.31 -31.81 1.42
N GLN A 286 -28.57 -32.33 2.61
CA GLN A 286 -28.04 -33.61 3.08
C GLN A 286 -28.45 -34.76 2.14
N LYS A 287 -29.69 -34.78 1.65
CA LYS A 287 -30.18 -35.76 0.69
C LYS A 287 -29.48 -35.66 -0.67
N LYS A 288 -29.22 -34.44 -1.14
CA LYS A 288 -28.56 -34.19 -2.43
C LYS A 288 -27.07 -34.52 -2.41
N TYR A 289 -26.37 -34.20 -1.31
CA TYR A 289 -24.90 -34.24 -1.25
C TYR A 289 -24.32 -35.26 -0.26
N GLY A 290 -25.16 -35.93 0.54
CA GLY A 290 -24.73 -36.89 1.56
C GLY A 290 -23.93 -36.27 2.71
N LYS A 291 -23.89 -34.94 2.83
CA LYS A 291 -23.09 -34.18 3.81
C LYS A 291 -23.88 -33.00 4.34
N SER A 292 -23.57 -32.58 5.58
CA SER A 292 -24.20 -31.41 6.17
C SER A 292 -23.72 -30.16 5.43
N MET A 293 -24.55 -29.10 5.42
CA MET A 293 -24.19 -27.85 4.74
C MET A 293 -22.90 -27.24 5.28
N ASN A 294 -22.68 -27.29 6.61
CA ASN A 294 -21.42 -26.90 7.24
C ASN A 294 -20.24 -27.79 6.80
N GLY A 295 -20.44 -29.11 6.71
CA GLY A 295 -19.44 -30.03 6.18
C GLY A 295 -19.06 -29.71 4.73
N SER A 296 -20.05 -29.44 3.88
CA SER A 296 -19.84 -29.02 2.49
C SER A 296 -19.12 -27.67 2.41
N LEU A 297 -19.50 -26.67 3.22
CA LEU A 297 -18.84 -25.37 3.25
C LEU A 297 -17.35 -25.48 3.59
N LYS A 298 -17.01 -26.24 4.63
CA LYS A 298 -15.61 -26.50 5.01
C LYS A 298 -14.84 -27.18 3.89
N GLU A 299 -15.44 -28.18 3.25
CA GLU A 299 -14.84 -28.87 2.11
C GLU A 299 -14.62 -27.95 0.91
N TYR A 300 -15.60 -27.10 0.58
CA TYR A 300 -15.49 -26.14 -0.50
C TYR A 300 -14.41 -25.08 -0.24
N LEU A 301 -14.30 -24.56 0.98
CA LEU A 301 -13.23 -23.64 1.37
C LEU A 301 -11.86 -24.31 1.20
N VAL A 302 -11.70 -25.55 1.67
CA VAL A 302 -10.45 -26.30 1.52
C VAL A 302 -10.15 -26.58 0.04
N GLN A 303 -11.14 -26.97 -0.75
CA GLN A 303 -10.96 -27.37 -2.14
C GLN A 303 -10.73 -26.18 -3.09
N TYR A 304 -11.47 -25.09 -2.91
CA TYR A 304 -11.52 -23.99 -3.87
C TYR A 304 -10.82 -22.71 -3.39
N VAL A 305 -10.40 -22.64 -2.12
CA VAL A 305 -9.60 -21.52 -1.60
C VAL A 305 -8.26 -22.03 -1.06
N GLY A 306 -8.27 -22.95 -0.10
CA GLY A 306 -7.05 -23.45 0.54
C GLY A 306 -6.11 -24.20 -0.42
N LYS A 307 -6.65 -25.13 -1.22
CA LYS A 307 -5.89 -25.94 -2.17
C LYS A 307 -5.22 -25.09 -3.26
N PRO A 308 -5.90 -24.19 -4.00
CA PRO A 308 -5.23 -23.42 -5.06
C PRO A 308 -4.12 -22.51 -4.53
N ILE A 309 -4.27 -21.94 -3.32
CA ILE A 309 -3.20 -21.16 -2.67
C ILE A 309 -2.01 -22.07 -2.34
N ALA A 310 -2.25 -23.23 -1.74
CA ALA A 310 -1.19 -24.20 -1.43
C ALA A 310 -0.48 -24.75 -2.69
N ASP A 311 -1.23 -25.00 -3.77
CA ASP A 311 -0.67 -25.42 -5.06
C ASP A 311 0.20 -24.33 -5.69
N MET A 312 -0.22 -23.07 -5.60
CA MET A 312 0.57 -21.93 -6.05
C MET A 312 1.89 -21.83 -5.27
N PHE A 313 1.88 -22.02 -3.95
CA PHE A 313 3.11 -22.06 -3.16
C PHE A 313 4.06 -23.17 -3.63
N ARG A 314 3.53 -24.38 -3.85
CA ARG A 314 4.32 -25.49 -4.37
C ARG A 314 4.88 -25.18 -5.75
N TYR A 315 4.10 -24.57 -6.63
CA TYR A 315 4.57 -24.14 -7.96
C TYR A 315 5.70 -23.11 -7.85
N LEU A 316 5.53 -22.08 -7.02
CA LEU A 316 6.56 -21.06 -6.79
C LEU A 316 7.86 -21.66 -6.25
N GLU A 317 7.75 -22.57 -5.28
CA GLU A 317 8.87 -23.17 -4.57
C GLU A 317 9.63 -24.21 -5.39
N VAL A 318 8.92 -25.07 -6.12
CA VAL A 318 9.51 -26.23 -6.81
C VAL A 318 9.71 -25.98 -8.30
N ASP A 319 8.74 -25.39 -8.99
CA ASP A 319 8.72 -25.32 -10.44
C ASP A 319 9.22 -23.96 -10.95
N TYR A 320 8.62 -22.85 -10.51
CA TYR A 320 8.91 -21.49 -10.95
C TYR A 320 10.32 -21.05 -10.55
N SER A 321 10.77 -21.39 -9.33
CA SER A 321 12.10 -21.07 -8.80
C SER A 321 13.25 -21.52 -9.70
N GLN A 322 13.08 -22.64 -10.42
CA GLN A 322 14.07 -23.14 -11.38
C GLN A 322 14.29 -22.17 -12.54
N TYR A 323 13.30 -21.34 -12.89
CA TYR A 323 13.38 -20.40 -14.01
C TYR A 323 13.90 -19.01 -13.63
N CYS A 324 14.15 -18.78 -12.34
CA CYS A 324 14.68 -17.51 -11.86
C CYS A 324 16.19 -17.45 -12.13
N PRO A 325 16.68 -16.51 -12.97
CA PRO A 325 18.11 -16.38 -13.24
C PRO A 325 18.88 -15.87 -12.02
N PRO A 326 20.21 -16.10 -11.98
CA PRO A 326 21.11 -15.47 -11.01
C PRO A 326 21.00 -13.93 -10.99
N GLY A 327 21.21 -13.32 -9.82
CA GLY A 327 21.07 -11.87 -9.62
C GLY A 327 22.11 -11.00 -10.34
N ASP A 328 23.21 -11.58 -10.80
CA ASP A 328 24.22 -10.95 -11.67
C ASP A 328 23.82 -10.97 -13.16
N VAL A 329 22.99 -11.93 -13.56
CA VAL A 329 22.40 -12.00 -14.91
C VAL A 329 21.21 -11.05 -15.03
N LEU A 330 20.35 -11.02 -14.01
CA LEU A 330 19.17 -10.18 -13.95
C LEU A 330 19.22 -9.30 -12.70
N THR A 331 19.57 -8.04 -12.91
CA THR A 331 19.64 -7.07 -11.82
C THR A 331 18.31 -6.33 -11.64
N GLY A 332 17.56 -6.11 -12.72
CA GLY A 332 16.26 -5.47 -12.68
C GLY A 332 15.68 -5.22 -14.07
N TYR A 333 14.84 -4.19 -14.17
CA TYR A 333 14.10 -3.85 -15.39
C TYR A 333 14.99 -3.45 -16.57
N SER A 334 16.23 -3.04 -16.32
CA SER A 334 17.18 -2.71 -17.37
C SER A 334 17.57 -3.93 -18.23
N ASN A 335 17.36 -5.15 -17.69
CA ASN A 335 17.63 -6.42 -18.36
C ASN A 335 16.36 -7.12 -18.87
N LEU A 336 15.17 -6.57 -18.60
CA LEU A 336 13.89 -7.18 -18.93
C LEU A 336 13.28 -6.61 -20.22
N PRO A 337 12.61 -7.46 -21.03
CA PRO A 337 12.53 -8.93 -20.90
C PRO A 337 13.87 -9.62 -21.26
N LEU A 338 14.18 -10.71 -20.55
CA LEU A 338 15.35 -11.55 -20.86
C LEU A 338 15.27 -12.08 -22.30
N SER A 339 16.41 -12.28 -22.96
CA SER A 339 16.49 -12.83 -24.31
C SER A 339 16.34 -14.36 -24.38
N HIS A 340 16.55 -15.04 -23.26
CA HIS A 340 16.51 -16.49 -23.15
C HIS A 340 15.79 -16.92 -21.88
N VAL A 341 15.12 -18.07 -21.95
CA VAL A 341 14.57 -18.78 -20.79
C VAL A 341 15.73 -19.43 -20.05
N TYR A 342 15.76 -19.24 -18.74
CA TYR A 342 16.71 -19.90 -17.85
C TYR A 342 16.03 -21.07 -17.16
N LYS A 343 16.78 -22.15 -16.91
CA LYS A 343 16.39 -23.24 -16.02
C LYS A 343 17.62 -23.71 -15.25
N ASN A 344 17.56 -23.66 -13.92
CA ASN A 344 18.66 -23.96 -13.01
C ASN A 344 19.96 -23.24 -13.44
N GLY A 345 19.85 -21.94 -13.69
CA GLY A 345 20.97 -21.09 -14.12
C GLY A 345 21.42 -21.25 -15.59
N THR A 346 20.89 -22.22 -16.33
CA THR A 346 21.30 -22.51 -17.72
C THR A 346 20.28 -21.99 -18.73
N LYS A 347 20.74 -21.45 -19.87
CA LYS A 347 19.87 -21.00 -20.98
C LYS A 347 19.34 -22.21 -21.74
N ILE A 348 18.01 -22.31 -21.90
CA ILE A 348 17.37 -23.47 -22.56
C ILE A 348 16.59 -23.13 -23.84
N GLY A 349 16.34 -21.85 -24.13
CA GLY A 349 15.63 -21.42 -25.34
C GLY A 349 15.44 -19.91 -25.42
N ARG A 350 15.04 -19.38 -26.58
CA ARG A 350 14.75 -17.95 -26.75
C ARG A 350 13.38 -17.59 -26.21
N THR A 351 13.26 -16.39 -25.66
CA THR A 351 11.98 -15.81 -25.23
C THR A 351 11.29 -15.10 -26.38
N THR A 352 9.99 -14.83 -26.24
CA THR A 352 9.21 -14.08 -27.25
C THR A 352 9.36 -12.56 -27.11
N GLN A 353 9.60 -12.07 -25.89
CA GLN A 353 9.69 -10.63 -25.55
C GLN A 353 8.45 -9.81 -25.96
N ARG A 354 7.32 -10.48 -26.20
CA ARG A 354 6.07 -9.88 -26.71
C ARG A 354 4.89 -10.23 -25.82
N LEU A 355 4.02 -9.25 -25.63
CA LEU A 355 2.71 -9.44 -25.01
C LEU A 355 1.79 -10.29 -25.91
N PRO A 356 0.69 -10.86 -25.37
CA PRO A 356 -0.26 -11.65 -26.14
C PRO A 356 -0.79 -10.98 -27.43
N THR A 357 -0.91 -9.65 -27.45
CA THR A 357 -1.36 -8.89 -28.63
C THR A 357 -0.22 -8.47 -29.58
N GLY A 358 1.02 -8.88 -29.29
CA GLY A 358 2.18 -8.77 -30.19
C GLY A 358 3.11 -7.59 -29.91
N GLU A 359 2.75 -6.67 -29.03
CA GLU A 359 3.59 -5.52 -28.63
C GLU A 359 4.91 -6.00 -27.98
N LEU A 360 6.01 -5.32 -28.31
CA LEU A 360 7.30 -5.56 -27.66
C LEU A 360 7.32 -4.91 -26.27
N ILE A 361 7.89 -5.63 -25.31
CA ILE A 361 8.12 -5.11 -23.96
C ILE A 361 9.49 -4.42 -23.91
N ASP A 362 9.52 -3.24 -23.28
CA ASP A 362 10.73 -2.46 -23.01
C ASP A 362 10.79 -2.18 -21.52
N GLY A 363 11.60 -2.95 -20.79
CA GLY A 363 11.67 -2.85 -19.33
C GLY A 363 12.09 -1.46 -18.83
N LYS A 364 12.96 -0.76 -19.56
CA LYS A 364 13.37 0.62 -19.19
C LYS A 364 12.18 1.58 -19.27
N LYS A 365 11.34 1.45 -20.31
CA LYS A 365 10.10 2.25 -20.41
C LYS A 365 9.11 1.89 -19.31
N SER A 366 8.93 0.60 -19.00
CA SER A 366 8.10 0.16 -17.88
C SER A 366 8.56 0.79 -16.56
N PHE A 367 9.87 0.77 -16.29
CA PHE A 367 10.42 1.35 -15.07
C PHE A 367 10.22 2.87 -14.97
N ARG A 368 10.43 3.64 -16.04
CA ARG A 368 10.23 5.10 -16.01
C ARG A 368 8.81 5.49 -15.62
N VAL A 369 7.84 4.68 -16.05
CA VAL A 369 6.43 4.86 -15.72
C VAL A 369 6.17 4.53 -14.23
N ILE A 370 6.82 3.51 -13.69
CA ILE A 370 6.77 3.13 -12.26
C ILE A 370 7.45 4.20 -11.37
N LEU A 371 8.59 4.74 -11.77
CA LEU A 371 9.37 5.73 -11.01
C LEU A 371 8.55 6.99 -10.67
N ASP A 372 7.77 7.47 -11.63
CA ASP A 372 6.92 8.66 -11.49
C ASP A 372 5.78 8.45 -10.48
N TYR A 373 5.26 7.23 -10.34
CA TYR A 373 4.28 6.92 -9.29
C TYR A 373 4.91 7.10 -7.89
N PHE A 374 6.08 6.50 -7.65
CA PHE A 374 6.68 6.49 -6.31
C PHE A 374 7.18 7.87 -5.88
N THR A 375 7.79 8.60 -6.80
CA THR A 375 8.36 9.93 -6.52
C THR A 375 7.31 11.03 -6.58
N THR A 376 6.17 10.79 -7.26
CA THR A 376 5.09 11.75 -7.52
C THR A 376 5.54 13.00 -8.30
N ILE A 377 6.71 12.92 -8.93
CA ILE A 377 7.32 13.97 -9.74
C ILE A 377 7.95 13.38 -10.99
N ASP A 378 8.06 14.20 -12.03
CA ASP A 378 8.79 13.84 -13.24
C ASP A 378 10.31 13.98 -12.99
N ILE A 379 10.93 12.91 -12.51
CA ILE A 379 12.38 12.80 -12.29
C ILE A 379 12.95 11.67 -13.14
N SER A 380 14.06 11.93 -13.83
CA SER A 380 14.70 10.90 -14.66
C SER A 380 15.53 9.94 -13.81
N PRO A 381 15.67 8.66 -14.20
CA PRO A 381 16.57 7.72 -13.51
C PRO A 381 18.00 8.24 -13.36
N LYS A 382 18.52 8.95 -14.38
CA LYS A 382 19.86 9.56 -14.34
C LYS A 382 19.97 10.69 -13.31
N GLU A 383 18.94 11.52 -13.18
CA GLU A 383 18.91 12.57 -12.17
C GLU A 383 18.86 11.97 -10.75
N THR A 384 18.01 10.97 -10.54
CA THR A 384 17.95 10.18 -9.29
C THR A 384 19.34 9.62 -8.93
N ASN A 385 20.02 9.00 -9.89
CA ASN A 385 21.36 8.43 -9.70
C ASN A 385 22.39 9.50 -9.29
N ASN A 386 22.39 10.64 -9.97
CA ASN A 386 23.31 11.75 -9.70
C ASN A 386 23.10 12.34 -8.30
N ILE A 387 21.84 12.46 -7.84
CA ILE A 387 21.52 12.90 -6.48
C ILE A 387 22.17 11.95 -5.46
N GLY A 388 22.07 10.64 -5.66
CA GLY A 388 22.69 9.65 -4.79
C GLY A 388 24.20 9.83 -4.66
N TYR A 389 24.93 9.93 -5.78
CA TYR A 389 26.38 10.16 -5.73
C TYR A 389 26.75 11.51 -5.09
N SER A 390 25.96 12.56 -5.34
CA SER A 390 26.18 13.87 -4.70
C SER A 390 26.02 13.81 -3.19
N LEU A 391 25.03 13.06 -2.69
CA LEU A 391 24.81 12.90 -1.25
C LEU A 391 25.94 12.11 -0.59
N ILE A 392 26.43 11.03 -1.22
CA ILE A 392 27.61 10.30 -0.69
C ILE A 392 28.80 11.25 -0.54
N LYS A 393 29.06 12.09 -1.56
CA LYS A 393 30.16 13.06 -1.54
C LYS A 393 30.02 14.09 -0.41
N GLU A 394 28.79 14.44 -0.03
CA GLU A 394 28.52 15.38 1.07
C GLU A 394 28.60 14.72 2.45
N VAL A 395 28.06 13.51 2.58
CA VAL A 395 27.83 12.85 3.87
C VAL A 395 29.05 12.08 4.36
N TYR A 396 29.76 11.38 3.47
CA TYR A 396 30.87 10.51 3.86
C TYR A 396 32.02 11.24 4.58
N PRO A 397 32.43 12.47 4.18
CA PRO A 397 33.42 13.24 4.95
C PRO A 397 33.01 13.49 6.42
N LYS A 398 31.71 13.64 6.69
CA LYS A 398 31.18 13.81 8.06
C LYS A 398 31.28 12.51 8.87
N ILE A 399 31.14 11.35 8.22
CA ILE A 399 31.36 10.03 8.84
C ILE A 399 32.83 9.87 9.23
N LEU A 400 33.75 10.19 8.31
CA LEU A 400 35.19 10.14 8.57
C LEU A 400 35.59 11.07 9.72
N GLN A 401 34.98 12.25 9.79
CA GLN A 401 35.19 13.16 10.93
C GLN A 401 34.79 12.52 12.27
N ILE A 402 33.62 11.85 12.33
CA ILE A 402 33.19 11.16 13.57
C ILE A 402 34.14 10.03 13.93
N ALA A 403 34.64 9.27 12.94
CA ALA A 403 35.61 8.22 13.19
C ALA A 403 36.88 8.78 13.84
N ARG A 404 37.41 9.92 13.36
CA ARG A 404 38.54 10.61 14.00
C ARG A 404 38.21 11.12 15.40
N GLU A 405 37.02 11.69 15.60
CA GLU A 405 36.56 12.19 16.90
C GLU A 405 36.49 11.07 17.96
N VAL A 406 35.98 9.89 17.60
CA VAL A 406 35.77 8.77 18.53
C VAL A 406 37.05 7.98 18.79
N THR A 407 37.93 7.87 17.80
CA THR A 407 39.17 7.08 17.91
C THR A 407 40.37 7.90 18.38
N GLU A 408 40.21 9.22 18.48
CA GLU A 408 41.27 10.20 18.79
C GLU A 408 42.42 10.23 17.75
N GLU A 409 42.24 9.57 16.60
CA GLU A 409 43.19 9.52 15.49
C GLU A 409 43.03 10.77 14.58
N LYS A 410 43.86 11.78 14.82
CA LYS A 410 43.74 13.08 14.12
C LYS A 410 44.32 13.10 12.72
N ASP A 411 45.47 12.44 12.54
CA ASP A 411 46.32 12.60 11.34
C ASP A 411 46.35 11.36 10.42
N ASN A 412 45.81 10.22 10.87
CA ASN A 412 45.76 8.98 10.08
C ASN A 412 44.31 8.53 9.87
N GLU A 413 43.73 8.89 8.72
CA GLU A 413 42.35 8.56 8.36
C GLU A 413 42.11 7.05 8.26
N THR A 414 43.05 6.30 7.67
CA THR A 414 42.94 4.84 7.55
C THR A 414 42.89 4.18 8.93
N ALA A 415 43.76 4.60 9.84
CA ALA A 415 43.75 4.08 11.22
C ALA A 415 42.47 4.46 11.97
N ALA A 416 41.97 5.69 11.79
CA ALA A 416 40.69 6.12 12.36
C ALA A 416 39.52 5.27 11.86
N GLU A 417 39.45 5.03 10.54
CA GLU A 417 38.44 4.20 9.91
C GLU A 417 38.49 2.75 10.41
N GLU A 418 39.66 2.11 10.42
CA GLU A 418 39.80 0.72 10.88
C GLU A 418 39.43 0.55 12.35
N LYS A 419 39.91 1.46 13.23
CA LYS A 419 39.57 1.44 14.66
C LYS A 419 38.09 1.68 14.89
N PHE A 420 37.49 2.63 14.17
CA PHE A 420 36.07 2.92 14.32
C PHE A 420 35.19 1.78 13.80
N LYS A 421 35.53 1.19 12.64
CA LYS A 421 34.89 -0.03 12.11
C LYS A 421 34.91 -1.17 13.13
N LYS A 422 36.04 -1.38 13.81
CA LYS A 422 36.13 -2.36 14.89
C LYS A 422 35.16 -2.01 16.01
N ARG A 423 35.18 -0.76 16.50
CA ARG A 423 34.32 -0.29 17.60
C ARG A 423 32.82 -0.48 17.33
N ILE A 424 32.34 -0.10 16.14
CA ILE A 424 30.91 -0.20 15.80
C ILE A 424 30.42 -1.65 15.60
N ASN A 425 31.33 -2.63 15.55
CA ASN A 425 31.03 -4.06 15.38
C ASN A 425 31.18 -4.88 16.67
N GLU A 426 31.57 -4.25 17.78
CA GLU A 426 31.66 -4.89 19.10
C GLU A 426 30.28 -5.27 19.65
N ASP A 427 30.21 -6.33 20.47
CA ASP A 427 28.94 -6.92 20.90
C ASP A 427 28.09 -5.96 21.76
N ASP A 428 28.71 -5.03 22.48
CA ASP A 428 28.00 -4.02 23.27
C ASP A 428 27.18 -3.04 22.41
N MET A 429 27.46 -2.96 21.10
CA MET A 429 26.69 -2.18 20.13
C MET A 429 25.39 -2.85 19.69
N TYR A 430 25.16 -4.12 20.03
CA TYR A 430 23.98 -4.90 19.60
C TYR A 430 23.09 -5.29 20.79
N PHE A 431 21.90 -5.83 20.49
CA PHE A 431 20.89 -6.17 21.50
C PHE A 431 20.93 -7.62 21.97
N ASN A 432 21.68 -8.49 21.29
CA ASN A 432 21.93 -9.85 21.74
C ASN A 432 23.05 -9.88 22.79
N GLU A 433 22.85 -10.65 23.86
CA GLU A 433 23.84 -10.83 24.93
C GLU A 433 24.84 -11.95 24.61
N GLU A 434 24.43 -12.89 23.75
CA GLU A 434 25.19 -14.03 23.27
C GLU A 434 24.97 -14.16 21.76
N GLU A 435 25.81 -14.94 21.07
CA GLU A 435 25.65 -15.19 19.64
C GLU A 435 24.35 -15.95 19.36
N ILE A 436 23.59 -15.52 18.34
CA ILE A 436 22.33 -16.18 17.99
C ILE A 436 22.63 -17.57 17.40
N PRO A 437 22.08 -18.67 17.96
CA PRO A 437 22.33 -20.00 17.44
C PRO A 437 21.85 -20.18 15.99
N ALA A 438 22.59 -20.97 15.20
CA ALA A 438 22.21 -21.27 13.82
C ALA A 438 20.81 -21.92 13.73
N SER A 439 20.42 -22.72 14.74
CA SER A 439 19.09 -23.34 14.85
C SER A 439 17.95 -22.34 15.04
N GLU A 440 18.22 -21.08 15.37
CA GLU A 440 17.24 -20.00 15.46
C GLU A 440 17.19 -19.12 14.20
N SER A 441 17.92 -19.51 13.15
CA SER A 441 18.05 -18.76 11.90
C SER A 441 17.96 -19.65 10.65
N ASP A 442 17.73 -20.95 10.81
CA ASP A 442 17.61 -21.91 9.71
C ASP A 442 16.17 -21.96 9.15
N GLU A 443 15.96 -22.76 8.10
CA GLU A 443 14.63 -22.93 7.49
C GLU A 443 13.58 -23.50 8.45
N ARG A 444 14.00 -24.23 9.48
CA ARG A 444 13.10 -24.76 10.51
C ARG A 444 12.68 -23.63 11.44
N ALA A 445 13.60 -22.76 11.87
CA ALA A 445 13.30 -21.56 12.64
C ALA A 445 12.34 -20.63 11.91
N HIS A 446 12.54 -20.43 10.60
CA HIS A 446 11.64 -19.63 9.76
C HIS A 446 10.22 -20.18 9.69
N LYS A 447 9.99 -21.46 10.03
CA LYS A 447 8.65 -22.06 10.13
C LYS A 447 8.10 -22.01 11.56
N LEU A 448 8.93 -22.30 12.56
CA LEU A 448 8.49 -22.46 13.95
C LEU A 448 8.42 -21.15 14.73
N CYS A 449 9.22 -20.15 14.37
CA CYS A 449 9.31 -18.85 15.06
C CYS A 449 8.56 -17.77 14.29
N ARG A 450 7.29 -18.04 13.94
CA ARG A 450 6.42 -17.15 13.15
C ARG A 450 5.37 -16.41 13.97
N THR A 451 5.34 -16.63 15.29
CA THR A 451 4.51 -15.92 16.28
C THR A 451 5.30 -15.66 17.55
N ASP A 452 4.81 -14.80 18.44
CA ASP A 452 5.41 -14.55 19.76
C ASP A 452 5.58 -15.84 20.57
N GLU A 453 4.57 -16.72 20.58
CA GLU A 453 4.62 -18.01 21.27
C GLU A 453 5.64 -18.95 20.63
N GLY A 454 5.66 -19.02 19.30
CA GLY A 454 6.60 -19.83 18.54
C GLY A 454 8.04 -19.37 18.76
N ALA A 455 8.28 -18.06 18.72
CA ALA A 455 9.57 -17.44 18.99
C ALA A 455 10.06 -17.71 20.42
N LYS A 456 9.21 -17.52 21.44
CA LYS A 456 9.54 -17.84 22.84
C LYS A 456 9.95 -19.30 23.03
N LYS A 457 9.28 -20.20 22.32
CA LYS A 457 9.47 -21.65 22.48
C LYS A 457 10.65 -22.20 21.67
N HIS A 458 10.84 -21.70 20.44
CA HIS A 458 11.75 -22.30 19.47
C HIS A 458 12.93 -21.40 19.09
N CYS A 459 12.87 -20.10 19.39
CA CYS A 459 13.95 -19.14 19.18
C CYS A 459 14.18 -18.25 20.43
N PRO A 460 14.43 -18.84 21.63
CA PRO A 460 14.48 -18.10 22.88
C PRO A 460 15.61 -17.06 22.96
N VAL A 461 16.78 -17.33 22.38
CA VAL A 461 17.93 -16.41 22.44
C VAL A 461 17.62 -15.14 21.63
N ARG A 462 17.14 -15.33 20.41
CA ARG A 462 16.69 -14.26 19.52
C ARG A 462 15.50 -13.50 20.10
N TRP A 463 14.55 -14.19 20.71
CA TRP A 463 13.41 -13.56 21.37
C TRP A 463 13.87 -12.64 22.51
N LYS A 464 14.83 -13.06 23.33
CA LYS A 464 15.42 -12.23 24.40
C LYS A 464 16.07 -10.96 23.82
N ALA A 465 16.86 -11.09 22.75
CA ALA A 465 17.47 -9.94 22.08
C ALA A 465 16.42 -8.92 21.57
N ILE A 466 15.32 -9.41 21.01
CA ILE A 466 14.21 -8.55 20.57
C ILE A 466 13.52 -7.84 21.74
N GLN A 467 13.40 -8.49 22.91
CA GLN A 467 12.86 -7.82 24.11
C GLN A 467 13.80 -6.70 24.62
N ASN A 468 15.12 -6.92 24.57
CA ASN A 468 16.11 -5.89 24.89
C ASN A 468 16.00 -4.70 23.93
N TRP A 469 15.84 -4.99 22.63
CA TRP A 469 15.62 -3.97 21.61
C TRP A 469 14.32 -3.20 21.84
N PHE A 470 13.20 -3.88 22.14
CA PHE A 470 11.95 -3.21 22.48
C PHE A 470 12.11 -2.27 23.67
N THR A 471 12.82 -2.69 24.70
CA THR A 471 13.04 -1.88 25.89
C THR A 471 13.81 -0.60 25.56
N TYR A 472 14.89 -0.71 24.79
CA TYR A 472 15.66 0.45 24.35
C TYR A 472 14.86 1.39 23.43
N SER A 473 14.11 0.83 22.48
CA SER A 473 13.27 1.60 21.56
C SER A 473 12.23 2.44 22.31
N ARG A 474 11.61 1.91 23.38
CA ARG A 474 10.69 2.70 24.24
C ARG A 474 11.38 3.88 24.91
N GLN A 475 12.61 3.72 25.36
CA GLN A 475 13.39 4.80 25.98
C GLN A 475 13.70 5.90 24.96
N VAL A 476 14.11 5.50 23.75
CA VAL A 476 14.39 6.44 22.65
C VAL A 476 13.13 7.19 22.23
N MET A 477 12.00 6.51 22.02
CA MET A 477 10.71 7.15 21.70
C MET A 477 10.31 8.19 22.76
N ALA A 478 10.41 7.86 24.05
CA ALA A 478 10.10 8.79 25.14
C ALA A 478 11.02 10.03 25.14
N ALA A 479 12.31 9.85 24.83
CA ALA A 479 13.26 10.95 24.74
C ALA A 479 12.97 11.87 23.54
N LEU A 480 12.65 11.30 22.38
CA LEU A 480 12.31 12.06 21.16
C LEU A 480 11.02 12.86 21.30
N ASP A 481 10.03 12.33 22.02
CA ASP A 481 8.78 13.03 22.30
C ASP A 481 9.02 14.40 22.94
N ALA A 482 9.90 14.47 23.96
CA ALA A 482 10.27 15.72 24.60
C ALA A 482 11.00 16.69 23.65
N LYS A 483 11.89 16.17 22.79
CA LYS A 483 12.63 16.97 21.82
C LYS A 483 11.74 17.54 20.70
N SER A 484 10.59 16.92 20.42
CA SER A 484 9.67 17.35 19.35
C SER A 484 8.70 18.47 19.75
N ILE A 485 8.61 18.86 21.02
CA ILE A 485 7.60 19.82 21.54
C ILE A 485 7.66 21.19 20.85
N SER A 486 8.86 21.67 20.58
CA SER A 486 9.10 22.97 19.92
C SER A 486 8.84 22.95 18.41
N LEU A 487 8.65 21.77 17.80
CA LEU A 487 8.54 21.61 16.35
C LEU A 487 7.09 21.56 15.85
N PHE A 488 6.12 21.30 16.73
CA PHE A 488 4.72 21.07 16.35
C PHE A 488 3.71 21.79 17.25
N HIS A 489 2.48 21.88 16.75
CA HIS A 489 1.31 22.30 17.52
C HIS A 489 0.66 21.09 18.19
N PHE A 490 0.79 21.01 19.52
CA PHE A 490 0.27 19.91 20.34
C PHE A 490 -1.18 20.14 20.82
N ALA A 491 -1.72 21.33 20.60
CA ALA A 491 -3.05 21.73 21.02
C ALA A 491 -3.59 22.86 20.15
N GLY A 492 -4.87 23.19 20.33
CA GLY A 492 -5.53 24.29 19.64
C GLY A 492 -6.02 23.92 18.23
N LYS A 493 -6.41 24.93 17.44
CA LYS A 493 -6.99 24.73 16.09
C LYS A 493 -6.00 24.13 15.09
N LYS A 494 -4.70 24.31 15.33
CA LYS A 494 -3.61 23.81 14.47
C LYS A 494 -3.00 22.50 14.99
N HIS A 495 -3.69 21.77 15.88
CA HIS A 495 -3.18 20.56 16.50
C HIS A 495 -2.86 19.47 15.46
N THR A 496 -1.60 19.05 15.36
CA THR A 496 -1.13 18.01 14.42
C THR A 496 -0.73 16.69 15.08
N THR A 497 -0.45 16.67 16.38
CA THR A 497 0.12 15.48 17.03
C THR A 497 -0.94 14.39 17.33
N PRO A 498 -0.57 13.11 17.17
CA PRO A 498 -1.44 11.98 17.55
C PRO A 498 -1.48 11.78 19.06
N ASN A 499 -2.52 11.08 19.52
CA ASN A 499 -2.66 10.57 20.89
C ASN A 499 -2.58 9.04 20.97
N CYS A 500 -2.78 8.31 19.86
CA CYS A 500 -2.79 6.84 19.92
C CYS A 500 -1.45 6.30 20.43
N PRO A 501 -1.44 5.30 21.31
CA PRO A 501 -0.20 4.66 21.75
C PRO A 501 0.45 3.87 20.61
N VAL A 502 1.77 3.69 20.71
CA VAL A 502 2.56 2.83 19.80
C VAL A 502 3.01 1.58 20.56
N ARG A 503 2.70 0.41 20.01
CA ARG A 503 3.09 -0.91 20.52
C ARG A 503 4.20 -1.49 19.65
N LEU A 504 5.28 -1.93 20.29
CA LEU A 504 6.36 -2.64 19.61
C LEU A 504 5.99 -4.10 19.32
N THR A 505 6.34 -4.58 18.13
CA THR A 505 6.04 -5.94 17.64
C THR A 505 7.22 -6.53 16.88
N ALA A 506 7.26 -7.87 16.77
CA ALA A 506 8.27 -8.55 15.99
C ALA A 506 7.75 -8.83 14.57
N ASP A 507 8.59 -8.56 13.56
CA ASP A 507 8.36 -8.93 12.17
C ASP A 507 9.02 -10.28 11.87
N TYR A 508 8.21 -11.31 11.72
CA TYR A 508 8.66 -12.68 11.50
C TYR A 508 8.94 -13.04 10.03
N ASN A 509 8.91 -12.11 9.08
CA ASN A 509 9.31 -12.42 7.70
C ASN A 509 10.84 -12.47 7.60
N PRO A 510 11.44 -13.60 7.18
CA PRO A 510 12.89 -13.74 7.09
C PRO A 510 13.54 -12.81 6.07
N SER A 511 12.78 -12.36 5.07
CA SER A 511 13.22 -11.39 4.06
C SER A 511 13.09 -9.93 4.53
N SER A 512 12.50 -9.66 5.70
CA SER A 512 12.40 -8.31 6.26
C SER A 512 13.76 -7.82 6.76
N ALA A 513 14.15 -6.62 6.31
CA ALA A 513 15.46 -6.02 6.61
C ALA A 513 15.37 -4.92 7.66
N ALA A 514 14.27 -4.15 7.64
CA ALA A 514 14.14 -2.89 8.34
C ALA A 514 12.85 -2.83 9.15
N GLN A 515 12.89 -1.98 10.16
CA GLN A 515 11.76 -1.55 10.97
C GLN A 515 10.59 -1.00 10.11
N ALA A 516 9.37 -1.07 10.66
CA ALA A 516 8.18 -0.51 10.01
C ALA A 516 7.15 0.01 11.01
N TYR A 517 6.47 1.10 10.65
CA TYR A 517 5.36 1.68 11.38
C TYR A 517 4.01 1.43 10.72
N GLU A 518 2.99 1.26 11.55
CA GLU A 518 1.62 1.04 11.12
C GLU A 518 0.66 1.88 12.00
N PRO A 519 -0.20 2.73 11.40
CA PRO A 519 -1.16 3.48 12.18
C PRO A 519 -2.30 2.60 12.72
N SER A 520 -2.96 3.13 13.74
CA SER A 520 -4.26 2.68 14.22
C SER A 520 -5.40 3.46 13.54
N ASN A 521 -6.65 3.14 13.90
CA ASN A 521 -7.80 3.93 13.50
C ASN A 521 -7.83 5.31 14.19
N ASP A 522 -8.77 6.15 13.76
CA ASP A 522 -8.95 7.53 14.21
C ASP A 522 -9.38 7.64 15.69
N VAL A 523 -9.92 6.56 16.25
CA VAL A 523 -10.38 6.47 17.66
C VAL A 523 -9.42 5.71 18.58
N CYS A 524 -8.30 5.20 18.06
CA CYS A 524 -7.32 4.39 18.79
C CYS A 524 -7.93 3.14 19.47
N SER A 525 -8.85 2.41 18.82
CA SER A 525 -9.42 1.18 19.41
C SER A 525 -8.35 0.12 19.69
N ASP A 526 -7.28 0.15 18.90
CA ASP A 526 -6.03 -0.58 19.13
C ASP A 526 -4.84 0.40 19.13
N ALA A 527 -3.68 -0.07 19.60
CA ALA A 527 -2.43 0.68 19.48
C ALA A 527 -1.93 0.66 18.02
N ALA A 528 -1.30 1.75 17.59
CA ALA A 528 -0.45 1.74 16.40
C ALA A 528 0.72 0.77 16.62
N MET A 529 1.32 0.24 15.56
CA MET A 529 2.38 -0.77 15.66
C MET A 529 3.72 -0.23 15.16
N TYR A 530 4.79 -0.59 15.85
CA TYR A 530 6.18 -0.41 15.43
C TYR A 530 6.85 -1.79 15.41
N SER A 531 6.99 -2.34 14.22
CA SER A 531 7.51 -3.68 13.96
C SER A 531 9.03 -3.68 13.78
N ILE A 532 9.72 -4.64 14.42
CA ILE A 532 11.17 -4.83 14.35
C ILE A 532 11.49 -6.19 13.70
N PRO A 533 12.38 -6.26 12.69
CA PRO A 533 12.79 -7.51 12.04
C PRO A 533 13.31 -8.56 13.02
N PHE A 534 12.66 -9.72 13.05
CA PHE A 534 13.01 -10.80 13.96
C PHE A 534 14.28 -11.54 13.52
N PHE A 535 14.44 -11.81 12.21
CA PHE A 535 15.50 -12.66 11.66
C PHE A 535 16.72 -11.89 11.14
N GLN A 536 17.27 -10.97 11.95
CA GLN A 536 18.58 -10.34 11.68
C GLN A 536 19.74 -11.18 12.21
N LYS A 537 20.88 -11.24 11.51
CA LYS A 537 22.03 -12.02 12.02
C LYS A 537 22.54 -11.47 13.36
N LYS A 538 22.63 -10.14 13.47
CA LYS A 538 22.92 -9.41 14.71
C LYS A 538 21.81 -8.38 14.98
N PRO A 539 20.93 -8.60 15.96
CA PRO A 539 19.85 -7.65 16.27
C PRO A 539 20.38 -6.26 16.66
N GLY A 540 20.01 -5.23 15.90
CA GLY A 540 20.46 -3.85 16.07
C GLY A 540 21.09 -3.30 14.78
N PRO A 541 22.11 -2.41 14.86
CA PRO A 541 22.84 -1.94 16.04
C PRO A 541 22.17 -0.76 16.80
N LYS A 542 22.50 -0.59 18.09
CA LYS A 542 21.95 0.43 19.01
C LYS A 542 22.10 1.87 18.51
N TYR A 543 23.21 2.17 17.84
CA TYR A 543 23.52 3.53 17.40
C TYR A 543 22.59 4.05 16.30
N GLU A 544 21.85 3.16 15.62
CA GLU A 544 20.86 3.52 14.60
C GLU A 544 19.48 3.81 15.19
N GLU A 545 19.16 3.26 16.37
CA GLU A 545 17.79 3.27 16.89
C GLU A 545 17.23 4.68 17.08
N TRP A 546 18.08 5.67 17.34
CA TRP A 546 17.66 7.06 17.47
C TRP A 546 17.10 7.67 16.19
N THR A 547 17.74 7.41 15.04
CA THR A 547 17.25 7.92 13.76
C THR A 547 16.04 7.10 13.31
N VAL A 548 16.06 5.78 13.53
CA VAL A 548 14.94 4.92 13.13
C VAL A 548 13.70 5.14 13.98
N CYS A 549 13.81 5.33 15.30
CA CYS A 549 12.67 5.74 16.13
C CYS A 549 12.10 7.09 15.67
N ALA A 550 12.95 8.07 15.32
CA ALA A 550 12.50 9.36 14.81
C ALA A 550 11.74 9.20 13.48
N HIS A 551 12.19 8.29 12.61
CA HIS A 551 11.56 7.93 11.35
C HIS A 551 10.21 7.25 11.54
N GLU A 552 10.14 6.21 12.36
CA GLU A 552 8.94 5.36 12.49
C GLU A 552 7.89 5.99 13.39
N THR A 553 8.31 6.73 14.42
CA THR A 553 7.40 7.23 15.44
C THR A 553 7.26 8.74 15.37
N ARG A 554 7.72 9.46 16.39
CA ARG A 554 7.64 10.92 16.44
C ARG A 554 9.05 11.50 16.32
N PRO A 555 9.27 12.44 15.39
CA PRO A 555 8.28 13.17 14.59
C PRO A 555 7.96 12.59 13.20
N GLY A 556 8.35 11.36 12.89
CA GLY A 556 8.15 10.71 11.59
C GLY A 556 6.74 10.14 11.35
N HIS A 557 6.65 8.84 11.00
CA HIS A 557 5.41 8.23 10.49
C HIS A 557 4.25 8.26 11.49
N HIS A 558 4.48 8.01 12.79
CA HIS A 558 3.40 8.12 13.77
C HIS A 558 2.83 9.53 13.81
N LEU A 559 3.68 10.56 13.87
CA LEU A 559 3.21 11.94 13.84
C LEU A 559 2.42 12.25 12.56
N GLN A 560 2.93 11.82 11.41
CA GLN A 560 2.36 12.14 10.10
C GLN A 560 1.06 11.38 9.84
N ALA A 561 1.10 10.05 9.90
CA ALA A 561 0.00 9.19 9.48
C ALA A 561 -1.10 9.12 10.55
N GLN A 562 -0.73 8.88 11.81
CA GLN A 562 -1.71 8.85 12.90
C GLN A 562 -2.26 10.24 13.20
N GLY A 563 -1.41 11.28 13.17
CA GLY A 563 -1.85 12.66 13.32
C GLY A 563 -2.90 13.04 12.27
N PHE A 564 -2.70 12.64 11.01
CA PHE A 564 -3.71 12.81 9.97
C PHE A 564 -4.99 12.02 10.25
N SER A 565 -4.87 10.74 10.61
CA SER A 565 -5.99 9.85 10.94
C SER A 565 -6.90 10.46 12.03
N GLU A 566 -6.31 10.89 13.15
CA GLU A 566 -7.05 11.41 14.30
C GLU A 566 -7.59 12.84 14.11
N ARG A 567 -6.90 13.68 13.33
CA ARG A 567 -7.17 15.13 13.30
C ARG A 567 -7.88 15.60 12.03
N PHE A 568 -7.54 15.01 10.89
CA PHE A 568 -7.87 15.61 9.59
C PHE A 568 -8.69 14.69 8.68
N SER A 569 -8.67 13.37 8.91
CA SER A 569 -9.32 12.37 8.04
C SER A 569 -10.83 12.58 7.88
N ALA A 570 -11.52 13.14 8.88
CA ALA A 570 -12.96 13.42 8.83
C ALA A 570 -13.35 14.44 7.74
N ALA A 571 -12.40 15.27 7.28
CA ALA A 571 -12.62 16.18 6.16
C ALA A 571 -12.74 15.46 4.81
N ASP A 572 -12.21 14.23 4.71
CA ASP A 572 -12.32 13.40 3.52
C ASP A 572 -13.68 12.66 3.53
N ASN A 573 -14.68 13.28 2.91
CA ASN A 573 -16.02 12.71 2.71
C ASN A 573 -16.37 12.53 1.22
N GLY A 574 -17.36 11.67 0.93
CA GLY A 574 -17.80 11.33 -0.42
C GLY A 574 -16.63 10.94 -1.33
N ILE A 575 -16.55 11.59 -2.50
CA ILE A 575 -15.48 11.37 -3.50
C ILE A 575 -14.06 11.46 -2.93
N MET A 576 -13.80 12.39 -2.01
CA MET A 576 -12.46 12.56 -1.44
C MET A 576 -12.05 11.33 -0.63
N LYS A 577 -12.98 10.77 0.15
CA LYS A 577 -12.72 9.53 0.90
C LYS A 577 -12.34 8.39 -0.04
N SER A 578 -13.05 8.24 -1.17
CA SER A 578 -12.73 7.22 -2.17
C SER A 578 -11.34 7.45 -2.77
N LEU A 579 -11.07 8.65 -3.29
CA LEU A 579 -9.79 8.98 -3.93
C LEU A 579 -8.61 8.79 -2.98
N SER A 580 -8.69 9.33 -1.76
CA SER A 580 -7.65 9.17 -0.74
C SER A 580 -7.45 7.70 -0.34
N SER A 581 -8.49 6.87 -0.39
CA SER A 581 -8.40 5.44 -0.02
C SER A 581 -7.81 4.54 -1.10
N PHE A 582 -7.72 5.02 -2.35
CA PHE A 582 -7.25 4.20 -3.47
C PHE A 582 -5.74 4.31 -3.72
N MET A 583 -5.05 5.26 -3.10
CA MET A 583 -3.68 5.62 -3.48
C MET A 583 -2.80 5.79 -2.27
N TYR A 584 -1.49 5.65 -2.49
CA TYR A 584 -0.46 5.89 -1.50
C TYR A 584 0.57 6.85 -2.10
N PHE A 585 1.14 7.73 -1.27
CA PHE A 585 2.07 8.77 -1.71
C PHE A 585 3.39 8.59 -0.99
N LEU A 586 4.12 7.53 -1.36
CA LEU A 586 5.38 7.16 -0.71
C LEU A 586 6.38 8.31 -0.69
N GLY A 587 6.51 9.06 -1.79
CA GLY A 587 7.37 10.23 -1.83
C GLY A 587 7.07 11.24 -0.72
N PHE A 588 5.80 11.47 -0.40
CA PHE A 588 5.44 12.33 0.74
C PHE A 588 5.71 11.65 2.09
N GLN A 589 5.28 10.40 2.25
CA GLN A 589 5.30 9.72 3.55
C GLN A 589 6.72 9.38 4.00
N GLU A 590 7.51 8.79 3.11
CA GLU A 590 8.93 8.47 3.35
C GLU A 590 9.80 9.72 3.31
N GLY A 591 9.45 10.69 2.45
CA GLY A 591 10.10 12.00 2.44
C GLY A 591 9.91 12.75 3.76
N TRP A 592 8.72 12.68 4.36
CA TRP A 592 8.44 13.26 5.68
C TRP A 592 9.27 12.58 6.76
N ALA A 593 9.30 11.25 6.78
CA ALA A 593 10.06 10.50 7.78
C ALA A 593 11.57 10.77 7.68
N LEU A 594 12.12 10.88 6.46
CA LEU A 594 13.50 11.32 6.27
C LEU A 594 13.75 12.78 6.68
N TYR A 595 12.80 13.68 6.43
CA TYR A 595 12.86 15.06 6.91
C TYR A 595 12.81 15.14 8.45
N ALA A 596 12.08 14.22 9.07
CA ALA A 596 12.01 14.05 10.52
C ALA A 596 13.35 13.57 11.12
N GLU A 597 14.04 12.64 10.48
CA GLU A 597 15.40 12.25 10.87
C GLU A 597 16.36 13.45 10.78
N ASP A 598 16.41 14.10 9.61
CA ASP A 598 17.26 15.24 9.33
C ASP A 598 16.56 16.15 8.29
N PRO A 599 16.32 17.44 8.57
CA PRO A 599 16.93 18.23 9.65
C PRO A 599 16.23 18.20 11.01
N LEU A 600 15.00 17.69 11.16
CA LEU A 600 14.24 17.98 12.39
C LEU A 600 14.92 17.50 13.67
N ILE A 601 15.33 16.22 13.74
CA ILE A 601 15.99 15.68 14.94
C ILE A 601 17.51 15.88 14.90
N ALA A 602 18.12 15.80 13.73
CA ALA A 602 19.58 15.93 13.63
C ALA A 602 20.10 17.37 13.75
N THR A 603 19.34 18.34 13.25
CA THR A 603 19.79 19.72 13.06
C THR A 603 18.95 20.74 13.87
N ASP A 604 17.63 20.60 13.92
CA ASP A 604 16.75 21.57 14.60
C ASP A 604 16.62 21.30 16.12
N THR A 605 17.25 20.24 16.62
CA THR A 605 17.36 19.95 18.06
C THR A 605 18.81 19.64 18.46
N ASP A 606 19.04 19.51 19.76
CA ASP A 606 20.32 19.12 20.36
C ASP A 606 20.50 17.60 20.49
N THR A 607 19.60 16.79 19.92
CA THR A 607 19.50 15.33 20.18
C THR A 607 20.82 14.59 19.95
N TYR A 608 21.60 15.03 18.96
CA TYR A 608 22.84 14.37 18.55
C TYR A 608 24.12 15.15 18.87
N LYS A 609 24.02 16.36 19.44
CA LYS A 609 25.16 17.29 19.59
C LYS A 609 26.39 16.65 20.26
N ASP A 610 26.18 15.95 21.37
CA ASP A 610 27.25 15.35 22.18
C ASP A 610 27.31 13.81 22.08
N PHE A 611 26.65 13.23 21.07
CA PHE A 611 26.50 11.79 20.93
C PHE A 611 27.03 11.30 19.58
N PRO A 612 28.35 11.07 19.42
CA PRO A 612 28.97 10.76 18.13
C PRO A 612 28.42 9.50 17.48
N PHE A 613 28.08 8.46 18.26
CA PHE A 613 27.46 7.25 17.71
C PHE A 613 26.05 7.49 17.16
N ARG A 614 25.24 8.36 17.79
CA ARG A 614 23.91 8.72 17.25
C ARG A 614 24.03 9.53 15.96
N ARG A 615 25.01 10.45 15.91
CA ARG A 615 25.37 11.18 14.68
C ARG A 615 25.78 10.21 13.58
N TYR A 616 26.64 9.23 13.89
CA TYR A 616 27.05 8.20 12.95
C TYR A 616 25.87 7.39 12.43
N GLY A 617 24.97 6.89 13.30
CA GLY A 617 23.78 6.15 12.88
C GLY A 617 22.93 6.93 11.88
N THR A 618 22.70 8.21 12.14
CA THR A 618 21.96 9.10 11.22
C THR A 618 22.67 9.26 9.87
N LEU A 619 23.98 9.52 9.87
CA LEU A 619 24.74 9.69 8.63
C LEU A 619 24.89 8.38 7.85
N LYS A 620 25.04 7.23 8.53
CA LYS A 620 25.04 5.89 7.92
C LYS A 620 23.73 5.67 7.15
N TRP A 621 22.59 6.00 7.76
CA TRP A 621 21.29 5.92 7.10
C TRP A 621 21.17 6.87 5.90
N GLN A 622 21.70 8.10 5.99
CA GLN A 622 21.75 9.00 4.83
C GLN A 622 22.59 8.42 3.67
N VAL A 623 23.71 7.75 3.96
CA VAL A 623 24.50 7.04 2.95
C VAL A 623 23.71 5.89 2.34
N LEU A 624 23.07 5.05 3.15
CA LEU A 624 22.24 3.94 2.68
C LEU A 624 21.11 4.44 1.76
N GLN A 625 20.46 5.54 2.14
CA GLN A 625 19.42 6.20 1.34
C GLN A 625 19.97 6.80 0.04
N ALA A 626 21.20 7.30 0.04
CA ALA A 626 21.87 7.74 -1.19
C ALA A 626 22.17 6.56 -2.12
N ILE A 627 22.62 5.42 -1.57
CA ILE A 627 22.89 4.20 -2.32
C ILE A 627 21.59 3.60 -2.89
N ARG A 628 20.45 3.72 -2.19
CA ARG A 628 19.12 3.35 -2.72
C ARG A 628 18.85 4.02 -4.07
N LEU A 629 19.08 5.33 -4.17
CA LEU A 629 18.90 6.07 -5.41
C LEU A 629 19.81 5.56 -6.54
N ILE A 630 21.07 5.29 -6.20
CA ILE A 630 22.07 4.81 -7.17
C ILE A 630 21.67 3.42 -7.68
N ALA A 631 21.44 2.48 -6.75
CA ALA A 631 21.17 1.08 -7.07
C ALA A 631 19.87 0.90 -7.83
N ASP A 632 18.76 1.50 -7.37
CA ASP A 632 17.44 1.35 -8.00
C ASP A 632 17.45 1.88 -9.44
N SER A 633 17.91 3.13 -9.64
CA SER A 633 18.03 3.70 -10.98
C SER A 633 18.96 2.90 -11.91
N ALA A 634 20.01 2.30 -11.35
CA ALA A 634 20.97 1.51 -12.11
C ALA A 634 20.44 0.13 -12.50
N PHE A 635 19.83 -0.60 -11.57
CA PHE A 635 19.22 -1.90 -11.84
C PHE A 635 18.08 -1.82 -12.86
N HIS A 636 17.32 -0.72 -12.84
CA HIS A 636 16.07 -0.66 -13.60
C HIS A 636 16.11 0.19 -14.89
N ASP A 637 17.06 1.12 -15.05
CA ASP A 637 17.18 1.90 -16.29
C ASP A 637 18.60 1.99 -16.84
N ILE A 638 19.57 2.45 -16.04
CA ILE A 638 20.92 2.79 -16.53
C ILE A 638 21.63 1.51 -17.01
N GLY A 639 21.50 0.42 -16.25
CA GLY A 639 22.14 -0.87 -16.52
C GLY A 639 23.63 -0.89 -16.15
N ASN A 640 24.30 -2.01 -16.47
CA ASN A 640 25.72 -2.24 -16.20
C ASN A 640 26.14 -2.04 -14.73
N PHE A 641 25.24 -2.35 -13.81
CA PHE A 641 25.47 -2.22 -12.37
C PHE A 641 25.00 -3.49 -11.70
N SER A 642 25.95 -4.22 -11.09
CA SER A 642 25.67 -5.53 -10.51
C SER A 642 25.22 -5.41 -9.06
N ARG A 643 24.63 -6.50 -8.54
CA ARG A 643 24.36 -6.66 -7.12
C ARG A 643 25.62 -6.46 -6.26
N GLU A 644 26.76 -6.97 -6.74
CA GLU A 644 28.05 -6.84 -6.07
C GLU A 644 28.55 -5.39 -6.03
N ASP A 645 28.30 -4.61 -7.08
CA ASP A 645 28.64 -3.18 -7.07
C ASP A 645 27.86 -2.41 -6.01
N ALA A 646 26.56 -2.74 -5.85
CA ALA A 646 25.74 -2.16 -4.77
C ALA A 646 26.27 -2.54 -3.38
N LEU A 647 26.64 -3.81 -3.16
CA LEU A 647 27.21 -4.28 -1.90
C LEU A 647 28.53 -3.55 -1.59
N LYS A 648 29.42 -3.42 -2.57
CA LYS A 648 30.70 -2.70 -2.41
C LYS A 648 30.51 -1.23 -2.07
N LEU A 649 29.49 -0.56 -2.62
CA LEU A 649 29.17 0.81 -2.22
C LEU A 649 28.73 0.87 -0.75
N ILE A 650 27.89 -0.06 -0.29
CA ILE A 650 27.43 -0.11 1.09
C ILE A 650 28.59 -0.38 2.05
N GLU A 651 29.40 -1.39 1.76
CA GLU A 651 30.59 -1.71 2.55
C GLU A 651 31.54 -0.51 2.64
N LYS A 652 31.81 0.15 1.51
CA LYS A 652 32.75 1.27 1.45
C LYS A 652 32.27 2.50 2.23
N TYR A 653 31.01 2.89 2.07
CA TYR A 653 30.54 4.18 2.56
C TYR A 653 29.70 4.12 3.84
N ALA A 654 29.06 2.98 4.13
CA ALA A 654 28.24 2.77 5.32
C ALA A 654 28.87 1.76 6.30
N TRP A 655 30.02 1.17 5.96
CA TRP A 655 30.77 0.22 6.79
C TRP A 655 29.92 -0.94 7.30
N GLU A 656 29.07 -1.48 6.42
CA GLU A 656 28.12 -2.53 6.72
C GLU A 656 28.32 -3.74 5.81
N THR A 657 28.50 -4.92 6.39
CA THR A 657 28.79 -6.19 5.69
C THR A 657 27.91 -7.36 6.19
N GLY A 658 26.93 -7.08 7.05
CA GLY A 658 26.01 -8.07 7.60
C GLY A 658 24.97 -8.59 6.59
N ASP A 659 23.87 -9.15 7.10
CA ASP A 659 22.76 -9.64 6.27
C ASP A 659 21.82 -8.52 5.79
N PHE A 660 21.85 -7.35 6.44
CA PHE A 660 21.02 -6.20 6.09
C PHE A 660 21.23 -5.72 4.63
N PRO A 661 22.46 -5.45 4.14
CA PRO A 661 22.68 -5.04 2.75
C PRO A 661 22.14 -6.04 1.72
N GLN A 662 22.26 -7.33 2.02
CA GLN A 662 21.76 -8.39 1.13
C GLN A 662 20.24 -8.30 0.98
N LYS A 663 19.51 -8.16 2.10
CA LYS A 663 18.05 -8.05 2.07
C LYS A 663 17.59 -6.75 1.39
N GLU A 664 18.27 -5.63 1.67
CA GLU A 664 17.98 -4.35 1.03
C GLU A 664 18.19 -4.37 -0.48
N ILE A 665 19.29 -4.93 -0.96
CA ILE A 665 19.51 -5.02 -2.41
C ILE A 665 18.47 -5.94 -3.06
N THR A 666 18.09 -7.05 -2.42
CA THR A 666 16.99 -7.88 -2.90
C THR A 666 15.69 -7.10 -2.98
N ARG A 667 15.41 -6.23 -2.01
CA ARG A 667 14.25 -5.31 -2.07
C ARG A 667 14.34 -4.38 -3.27
N TYR A 668 15.48 -3.73 -3.51
CA TYR A 668 15.65 -2.82 -4.65
C TYR A 668 15.40 -3.56 -5.97
N GLN A 669 15.95 -4.75 -6.14
CA GLN A 669 15.76 -5.57 -7.35
C GLN A 669 14.31 -6.06 -7.52
N SER A 670 13.60 -6.33 -6.41
CA SER A 670 12.24 -6.89 -6.42
C SER A 670 11.15 -5.81 -6.50
N LEU A 671 11.41 -4.59 -6.04
CA LEU A 671 10.40 -3.53 -5.95
C LEU A 671 10.89 -2.24 -6.62
N PRO A 672 10.82 -2.17 -7.96
CA PRO A 672 11.39 -1.07 -8.73
C PRO A 672 10.81 0.30 -8.35
N GLY A 673 11.67 1.29 -8.13
CA GLY A 673 11.30 2.69 -7.99
C GLY A 673 10.93 3.09 -6.56
N GLN A 674 10.51 2.14 -5.73
CA GLN A 674 10.10 2.38 -4.34
C GLN A 674 11.22 3.05 -3.53
N ALA A 675 12.45 2.54 -3.67
CA ALA A 675 13.60 2.99 -2.90
C ALA A 675 13.99 4.46 -3.19
N THR A 676 13.56 4.99 -4.34
CA THR A 676 13.84 6.37 -4.75
C THR A 676 12.93 7.41 -4.09
N ALA A 677 11.74 6.99 -3.64
CA ALA A 677 10.71 7.87 -3.09
C ALA A 677 11.22 8.66 -1.87
N TYR A 678 12.02 8.01 -1.02
CA TYR A 678 12.54 8.53 0.24
C TYR A 678 13.26 9.88 0.08
N VAL A 679 14.43 9.87 -0.58
CA VAL A 679 15.28 11.05 -0.67
C VAL A 679 14.66 12.11 -1.58
N VAL A 680 14.05 11.69 -2.69
CA VAL A 680 13.35 12.62 -3.60
C VAL A 680 12.27 13.38 -2.84
N GLY A 681 11.50 12.66 -2.02
CA GLY A 681 10.51 13.23 -1.12
C GLY A 681 11.06 14.22 -0.11
N LYS A 682 12.12 13.85 0.61
CA LYS A 682 12.81 14.75 1.57
C LYS A 682 13.25 16.03 0.89
N LEU A 683 13.91 15.92 -0.27
CA LEU A 683 14.40 17.08 -1.01
C LEU A 683 13.27 18.02 -1.44
N ARG A 684 12.10 17.49 -1.81
CA ARG A 684 10.90 18.28 -2.11
C ARG A 684 10.38 19.02 -0.88
N ILE A 685 10.24 18.35 0.26
CA ILE A 685 9.82 18.99 1.52
C ILE A 685 10.82 20.07 1.95
N MET A 686 12.13 19.80 1.85
CA MET A 686 13.17 20.78 2.15
C MET A 686 13.12 21.98 1.21
N LYS A 687 12.83 21.79 -0.07
CA LYS A 687 12.63 22.89 -1.04
C LYS A 687 11.44 23.76 -0.64
N LEU A 688 10.34 23.16 -0.20
CA LEU A 688 9.15 23.87 0.29
C LEU A 688 9.45 24.68 1.57
N ARG A 689 10.16 24.09 2.53
CA ARG A 689 10.60 24.78 3.74
C ARG A 689 11.48 25.99 3.39
N LYS A 690 12.52 25.79 2.58
CA LYS A 690 13.42 26.88 2.15
C LYS A 690 12.69 28.00 1.41
N LEU A 691 11.69 27.66 0.59
CA LEU A 691 10.84 28.65 -0.08
C LEU A 691 10.05 29.48 0.93
N ALA A 692 9.42 28.84 1.92
CA ALA A 692 8.65 29.50 2.97
C ALA A 692 9.55 30.37 3.87
N GLU A 693 10.69 29.85 4.32
CA GLU A 693 11.70 30.60 5.08
C GLU A 693 12.13 31.87 4.32
N LYS A 694 12.49 31.71 3.04
CA LYS A 694 12.96 32.83 2.20
C LYS A 694 11.88 33.89 1.98
N ARG A 695 10.63 33.49 1.70
CA ARG A 695 9.55 34.44 1.35
C ARG A 695 8.89 35.07 2.56
N LEU A 696 8.82 34.37 3.70
CA LEU A 696 8.17 34.88 4.90
C LEU A 696 9.13 35.64 5.82
N GLY A 697 10.45 35.37 5.75
CA GLY A 697 11.44 36.03 6.59
C GLY A 697 11.09 35.88 8.07
N GLU A 698 11.02 37.00 8.79
CA GLU A 698 10.64 37.03 10.22
C GLU A 698 9.23 36.51 10.52
N LYS A 699 8.34 36.48 9.51
CA LYS A 699 7.00 35.89 9.65
C LYS A 699 6.99 34.37 9.55
N PHE A 700 8.12 33.74 9.20
CA PHE A 700 8.21 32.30 9.11
C PHE A 700 8.06 31.66 10.50
N ASN A 701 7.19 30.66 10.59
CA ASN A 701 7.03 29.84 11.79
C ASN A 701 7.06 28.36 11.39
N LEU A 702 7.98 27.60 11.98
CA LEU A 702 8.19 26.20 11.63
C LEU A 702 6.98 25.32 11.98
N LYS A 703 6.32 25.57 13.13
CA LYS A 703 5.11 24.84 13.54
C LYS A 703 3.96 25.06 12.56
N ASP A 704 3.80 26.30 12.09
CA ASP A 704 2.81 26.64 11.09
C ASP A 704 3.12 26.00 9.73
N PHE A 705 4.38 26.01 9.29
CA PHE A 705 4.79 25.30 8.08
C PHE A 705 4.44 23.79 8.16
N HIS A 706 4.78 23.12 9.28
CA HIS A 706 4.44 21.72 9.49
C HIS A 706 2.93 21.48 9.51
N PHE A 707 2.16 22.34 10.16
CA PHE A 707 0.70 22.26 10.14
C PHE A 707 0.15 22.35 8.71
N GLN A 708 0.62 23.32 7.92
CA GLN A 708 0.16 23.52 6.55
C GLN A 708 0.49 22.33 5.65
N LEU A 709 1.60 21.63 5.90
CA LEU A 709 1.96 20.44 5.16
C LEU A 709 1.14 19.21 5.59
N LEU A 710 1.00 18.97 6.89
CA LEU A 710 0.40 17.74 7.46
C LEU A 710 -1.12 17.71 7.38
N GLN A 711 -1.81 18.86 7.45
CA GLN A 711 -3.27 18.90 7.48
C GLN A 711 -3.94 18.33 6.21
N HIS A 712 -3.22 18.31 5.10
CA HIS A 712 -3.73 17.83 3.82
C HIS A 712 -3.58 16.30 3.65
N GLY A 713 -2.85 15.65 4.55
CA GLY A 713 -2.51 14.23 4.46
C GLY A 713 -1.63 13.90 3.25
N PRO A 714 -1.38 12.59 3.02
CA PRO A 714 -0.66 12.12 1.84
C PRO A 714 -1.31 12.65 0.55
N SER A 715 -0.53 13.33 -0.28
CA SER A 715 -0.96 13.92 -1.55
C SER A 715 0.23 14.08 -2.50
N PRO A 716 0.00 14.21 -3.84
CA PRO A 716 1.07 14.51 -4.79
C PRO A 716 1.79 15.81 -4.45
N PHE A 717 3.11 15.89 -4.70
CA PHE A 717 3.88 17.12 -4.43
C PHE A 717 3.39 18.33 -5.23
N SER A 718 2.78 18.14 -6.42
CA SER A 718 2.15 19.24 -7.18
C SER A 718 1.07 19.98 -6.36
N PHE A 719 0.27 19.25 -5.61
CA PHE A 719 -0.75 19.83 -4.73
C PHE A 719 -0.12 20.51 -3.52
N LEU A 720 0.84 19.85 -2.87
CA LEU A 720 1.50 20.40 -1.67
C LEU A 720 2.29 21.68 -1.99
N GLU A 721 2.95 21.74 -3.15
CA GLU A 721 3.61 22.95 -3.67
C GLU A 721 2.62 24.11 -3.84
N GLU A 722 1.43 23.83 -4.37
CA GLU A 722 0.35 24.81 -4.49
C GLU A 722 -0.13 25.30 -3.11
N MET A 723 -0.31 24.40 -2.15
CA MET A 723 -0.80 24.75 -0.80
C MET A 723 0.21 25.56 0.01
N ILE A 724 1.50 25.21 -0.04
CA ILE A 724 2.54 26.00 0.63
C ILE A 724 2.69 27.38 -0.01
N THR A 725 2.57 27.48 -1.33
CA THR A 725 2.59 28.79 -2.01
C THR A 725 1.40 29.64 -1.59
N LEU A 726 0.20 29.06 -1.54
CA LEU A 726 -1.00 29.73 -1.03
C LEU A 726 -0.81 30.20 0.41
N TYR A 727 -0.29 29.35 1.30
CA TYR A 727 0.06 29.72 2.67
C TYR A 727 0.97 30.94 2.75
N ILE A 728 2.05 30.95 1.97
CA ILE A 728 2.98 32.08 1.92
C ILE A 728 2.25 33.36 1.49
N ASP A 729 1.48 33.31 0.41
CA ASP A 729 0.80 34.48 -0.13
C ASP A 729 -0.27 35.02 0.83
N CYS A 730 -0.97 34.16 1.56
CA CYS A 730 -1.95 34.54 2.57
C CYS A 730 -1.31 35.23 3.79
N VAL A 731 -0.17 34.72 4.27
CA VAL A 731 0.58 35.37 5.38
C VAL A 731 1.15 36.73 4.95
N LEU A 732 1.48 36.88 3.66
CA LEU A 732 1.90 38.15 3.07
C LEU A 732 0.73 39.11 2.78
N GLY A 733 -0.51 38.73 3.08
CA GLY A 733 -1.69 39.61 2.99
C GLY A 733 -2.37 39.63 1.61
N SER A 734 -2.06 38.67 0.74
CA SER A 734 -2.74 38.54 -0.56
C SER A 734 -4.19 38.13 -0.37
N ARG A 735 -5.12 38.73 -1.13
CA ARG A 735 -6.56 38.39 -1.09
C ARG A 735 -6.88 37.28 -2.11
N VAL A 736 -6.27 36.12 -1.93
CA VAL A 736 -6.50 34.93 -2.79
C VAL A 736 -7.60 34.06 -2.18
N GLU A 737 -8.40 33.41 -3.04
CA GLU A 737 -9.37 32.41 -2.61
C GLU A 737 -8.69 31.28 -1.82
N GLY A 738 -9.28 30.90 -0.69
CA GLY A 738 -8.71 29.90 0.23
C GLY A 738 -7.91 30.47 1.41
N CYS A 739 -7.53 31.77 1.41
CA CYS A 739 -6.75 32.34 2.51
C CYS A 739 -7.45 32.28 3.87
N GLN A 740 -8.77 32.42 3.91
CA GLN A 740 -9.51 32.32 5.17
C GLN A 740 -9.40 30.92 5.78
N GLU A 741 -9.46 29.87 4.94
CA GLU A 741 -9.33 28.47 5.37
C GLU A 741 -7.90 28.16 5.83
N ILE A 742 -6.91 28.64 5.08
CA ILE A 742 -5.48 28.44 5.38
C ILE A 742 -5.06 29.12 6.69
N LEU A 743 -5.46 30.37 6.91
CA LEU A 743 -5.07 31.15 8.09
C LEU A 743 -5.92 30.80 9.31
N ASN A 744 -7.18 30.45 9.11
CA ASN A 744 -8.15 30.14 10.16
C ASN A 744 -8.80 28.77 9.92
N PRO A 745 -8.04 27.67 10.05
CA PRO A 745 -8.57 26.34 9.83
C PRO A 745 -9.75 26.07 10.77
N PRO A 746 -10.83 25.43 10.28
CA PRO A 746 -11.97 25.06 11.11
C PRO A 746 -11.51 24.16 12.26
N LYS A 747 -12.21 24.21 13.41
CA LYS A 747 -11.93 23.28 14.51
C LYS A 747 -12.13 21.86 13.99
N THR A 748 -11.11 21.02 14.11
CA THR A 748 -11.22 19.59 13.90
C THR A 748 -12.32 19.07 14.83
N SER A 749 -13.46 18.66 14.26
CA SER A 749 -14.63 18.28 15.05
C SER A 749 -14.28 17.04 15.86
N LYS A 750 -14.21 17.15 17.19
CA LYS A 750 -14.35 15.98 18.06
C LYS A 750 -15.71 15.36 17.76
N LYS A 751 -15.75 14.19 17.12
CA LYS A 751 -16.95 13.37 17.24
C LYS A 751 -17.05 12.96 18.72
N ILE A 752 -18.04 13.53 19.40
CA ILE A 752 -18.59 12.90 20.60
C ILE A 752 -19.36 11.69 20.06
N HIS A 753 -18.86 10.49 20.30
CA HIS A 753 -19.49 9.26 19.81
C HIS A 753 -20.84 9.06 20.50
N SER A 754 -21.93 9.15 19.74
CA SER A 754 -23.21 8.55 20.11
C SER A 754 -23.12 7.03 19.93
N THR A 755 -23.59 6.29 20.93
CA THR A 755 -23.44 4.84 21.18
C THR A 755 -24.19 3.90 20.22
N GLU A 756 -24.41 4.26 18.97
CA GLU A 756 -25.02 3.36 17.98
C GLU A 756 -24.40 3.53 16.59
N GLN A 757 -23.19 3.01 16.39
CA GLN A 757 -22.66 2.71 15.06
C GLN A 757 -21.92 1.37 15.10
N MET A 758 -22.32 0.47 14.19
CA MET A 758 -21.73 -0.85 13.97
C MET A 758 -20.20 -0.81 13.96
N PRO A 759 -19.51 -1.87 14.42
CA PRO A 759 -18.06 -1.87 14.54
C PRO A 759 -17.42 -1.67 13.16
N ILE A 760 -16.84 -0.49 12.97
CA ILE A 760 -16.01 -0.18 11.80
C ILE A 760 -14.66 -0.86 12.04
N GLU A 761 -14.61 -2.17 11.76
CA GLU A 761 -13.35 -2.93 11.61
C GLU A 761 -12.56 -2.49 10.36
N ASP A 762 -13.14 -1.61 9.52
CA ASP A 762 -12.66 -1.16 8.19
C ASP A 762 -11.32 -0.38 8.21
N THR A 763 -10.82 0.07 9.37
CA THR A 763 -9.49 0.71 9.46
C THR A 763 -8.36 -0.26 9.77
N ASN A 764 -8.63 -1.35 10.48
CA ASN A 764 -7.61 -2.34 10.85
C ASN A 764 -7.23 -3.24 9.67
N ALA A 765 -8.13 -3.48 8.72
CA ALA A 765 -7.82 -4.17 7.46
C ALA A 765 -7.04 -3.28 6.47
N ARG A 766 -7.31 -1.96 6.45
CA ARG A 766 -6.64 -1.00 5.54
C ARG A 766 -5.17 -0.80 5.84
N LEU A 767 -4.82 -0.83 7.13
CA LEU A 767 -3.46 -0.63 7.58
C LEU A 767 -2.73 -1.94 7.81
N SER A 768 -3.37 -3.11 7.57
CA SER A 768 -2.77 -4.42 7.76
C SER A 768 -1.94 -5.00 6.64
N TYR A 769 -2.13 -4.46 5.45
CA TYR A 769 -1.65 -5.11 4.26
C TYR A 769 -0.39 -4.45 3.68
N PHE A 770 -0.24 -3.15 3.93
CA PHE A 770 0.91 -2.32 3.53
C PHE A 770 1.90 -2.09 4.70
N ARG A 771 1.87 -3.00 5.69
CA ARG A 771 2.53 -2.97 7.01
C ARG A 771 4.06 -3.04 7.00
N ARG A 772 4.69 -3.24 5.84
CA ARG A 772 6.15 -3.41 5.69
C ARG A 772 6.59 -2.57 4.49
N ARG A 773 7.50 -1.63 4.75
CA ARG A 773 7.96 -0.50 3.91
C ARG A 773 8.30 -0.79 2.46
#